data_AF-A0A9N8E0B7-F1
#
_entry.id   AF-A0A9N8E0B7-F1
#
_cell.length_a   1.000
_cell.length_b   1.000
_cell.length_c   1.000
_cell.angle_alpha   90.00
_cell.angle_beta   90.00
_cell.angle_gamma   90.00
#
_symmetry.space_group_name_H-M   'P 1'
#
loop_
_entity.id
_entity.type
_entity.pdbx_description
1 polymer ?
#
loop_
_entity_poly.entity_id
_entity_poly.type
_entity_poly.pdbx_seq_one_letter_code
_entity_poly.pdbx_strand_id
1 'polypeptide(L)'
;MNDNNLPKLLEETTLEDDTLPSFLTNLKPTCTAVEVTLGGTVRPISHITEFPMELQVNILTYLRAYELTAIPQTCRFYHNPSLIHAIVTHAAEGGVYPPELSKGFEDQPVMSDAATASSNNNSNGKNKKAAKKKAVPVSPTATTMKQFTLEHLRNMELLVVVRVLSRPEPFSEDDSAVGGYFVSKSWCKTALKWLEWQQERQQQQQQQEQQQQLIAVGNTKKSKKLSKKQQRLRSRKYSDASPPWPNVNSDIVCCHQQLQRCSNRKSARARRKILDKQAWKCLKKLYPESIPLEAKEGECLQCILEAETEKKTHAQEEEKRKEERKAPLSQPVLRRFYTRTRGLPVHCLRKPEEEGGRKERKVVVEEEDRKMPATPTKSMLDSSSSDNNKKPSAVGGCPLVPGLYYAVPRAWCHAWRKYMKTGEGGPLLPPDGSALLCDAHRLALLPPHLDAYLYGESPQLWVSKKQQLEDEQQQQQLLMDESSSPRRSLVVGMSPLVATADDLPAAELGLSPAELALQQRAMMTLERQRDQQREAAAMMEQEHGRRASLGEQLDRENYCCVEILAHDELEALEKLWPRQSVFRMSFEVLRNGDVSFSTQPCRECDASGHANFCKIAKTSKAQLRAAHQVKVRGYNNKTCNNSVNGGAKPGVQLEY
;
A
#
# COMPACT_ATOMS: atom_id res chain seq x y z
N MET A 1 40.82 -33.13 -17.79
CA MET A 1 40.41 -34.28 -18.62
C MET A 1 38.94 -34.13 -18.93
N ASN A 2 38.65 -34.06 -20.22
CA ASN A 2 37.38 -34.05 -20.93
C ASN A 2 36.47 -32.82 -20.85
N ASP A 3 36.67 -32.03 -21.90
CA ASP A 3 35.79 -31.06 -22.55
C ASP A 3 34.49 -31.67 -23.13
N ASN A 4 33.61 -30.73 -23.54
CA ASN A 4 32.64 -30.81 -24.62
C ASN A 4 31.28 -31.46 -24.34
N ASN A 5 30.25 -30.62 -24.16
CA ASN A 5 29.01 -30.69 -24.96
C ASN A 5 28.13 -29.44 -24.71
N LEU A 6 28.19 -28.48 -25.64
CA LEU A 6 27.18 -27.43 -25.83
C LEU A 6 26.57 -27.63 -27.23
N PRO A 7 25.23 -27.67 -27.42
CA PRO A 7 24.65 -27.86 -28.75
C PRO A 7 24.67 -26.57 -29.56
N LYS A 8 24.93 -26.75 -30.86
CA LYS A 8 24.98 -25.74 -31.91
C LYS A 8 23.63 -25.04 -32.12
N LEU A 9 23.77 -23.74 -32.40
CA LEU A 9 22.80 -22.81 -32.96
C LEU A 9 22.11 -23.34 -34.23
N LEU A 10 20.79 -23.16 -34.28
CA LEU A 10 20.02 -23.11 -35.51
C LEU A 10 20.14 -21.69 -36.09
N GLU A 11 20.64 -21.61 -37.32
CA GLU A 11 20.53 -20.44 -38.20
C GLU A 11 19.06 -20.25 -38.58
N GLU A 12 18.50 -19.10 -38.25
CA GLU A 12 17.22 -18.65 -38.80
C GLU A 12 17.44 -17.30 -39.49
N THR A 13 17.07 -17.30 -40.76
CA THR A 13 17.22 -16.25 -41.77
C THR A 13 16.54 -14.95 -41.37
N THR A 14 17.31 -13.87 -41.29
CA THR A 14 16.82 -12.48 -41.16
C THR A 14 16.24 -11.99 -42.49
N LEU A 15 14.94 -11.74 -42.50
CA LEU A 15 14.23 -10.97 -43.53
C LEU A 15 14.34 -9.47 -43.21
N GLU A 16 14.41 -8.68 -44.27
CA GLU A 16 14.83 -7.28 -44.34
C GLU A 16 14.07 -6.32 -43.41
N ASP A 17 14.83 -5.45 -42.73
CA ASP A 17 14.33 -4.42 -41.81
C ASP A 17 14.68 -3.03 -42.37
N ASP A 18 13.65 -2.25 -42.70
CA ASP A 18 13.71 -0.86 -43.16
C ASP A 18 14.28 0.04 -42.05
N THR A 19 15.60 0.16 -42.03
CA THR A 19 16.32 1.01 -41.07
C THR A 19 16.37 2.44 -41.60
N LEU A 20 15.50 3.32 -41.09
CA LEU A 20 15.69 4.77 -41.24
C LEU A 20 16.95 5.21 -40.48
N PRO A 21 17.79 6.11 -41.03
CA PRO A 21 19.09 6.41 -40.43
C PRO A 21 18.96 7.28 -39.17
N SER A 22 19.36 6.73 -38.03
CA SER A 22 19.57 7.44 -36.76
C SER A 22 20.87 8.26 -36.80
N PHE A 23 20.91 9.29 -37.64
CA PHE A 23 22.07 10.16 -37.86
C PHE A 23 21.93 11.55 -37.20
N LEU A 24 21.51 11.69 -35.93
CA LEU A 24 21.42 13.02 -35.30
C LEU A 24 21.70 13.09 -33.78
N THR A 25 22.69 12.37 -33.25
CA THR A 25 23.02 12.49 -31.80
C THR A 25 24.47 12.84 -31.45
N ASN A 26 25.37 13.11 -32.40
CA ASN A 26 26.76 13.48 -32.07
C ASN A 26 27.42 14.51 -33.02
N LEU A 27 26.65 15.46 -33.56
CA LEU A 27 27.24 16.60 -34.25
C LEU A 27 27.51 17.72 -33.25
N LYS A 28 28.79 18.05 -33.02
CA LYS A 28 29.18 19.38 -32.54
C LYS A 28 28.50 20.40 -33.46
N PRO A 29 27.91 21.49 -32.95
CA PRO A 29 27.32 22.53 -33.78
C PRO A 29 28.43 23.28 -34.50
N THR A 30 28.94 22.72 -35.59
CA THR A 30 29.63 23.49 -36.62
C THR A 30 28.53 24.22 -37.38
N CYS A 31 28.34 25.50 -37.08
CA CYS A 31 27.57 26.40 -37.93
C CYS A 31 28.26 26.48 -39.30
N THR A 32 27.96 25.54 -40.19
CA THR A 32 28.21 25.71 -41.61
C THR A 32 27.35 26.88 -42.07
N ALA A 33 28.00 27.93 -42.59
CA ALA A 33 27.30 29.08 -43.14
C ALA A 33 26.35 28.61 -44.25
N VAL A 34 25.09 29.02 -44.18
CA VAL A 34 24.12 28.74 -45.25
C VAL A 34 24.44 29.68 -46.40
N GLU A 35 25.01 29.13 -47.46
CA GLU A 35 25.31 29.85 -48.69
C GLU A 35 24.10 29.79 -49.63
N VAL A 36 23.59 30.95 -50.06
CA VAL A 36 22.52 31.03 -51.05
C VAL A 36 23.06 31.66 -52.32
N THR A 37 22.98 30.90 -53.42
CA THR A 37 23.42 31.36 -54.74
C THR A 37 22.27 32.08 -55.43
N LEU A 38 22.20 33.41 -55.29
CA LEU A 38 21.30 34.27 -56.07
C LEU A 38 22.12 35.00 -57.13
N GLY A 39 21.94 34.65 -58.41
CA GLY A 39 22.61 35.33 -59.53
C GLY A 39 24.09 34.98 -59.73
N GLY A 40 24.55 33.81 -59.29
CA GLY A 40 25.90 33.30 -59.56
C GLY A 40 27.00 33.78 -58.61
N THR A 41 26.71 34.74 -57.71
CA THR A 41 27.62 35.12 -56.63
C THR A 41 27.15 34.54 -55.31
N VAL A 42 27.97 33.71 -54.69
CA VAL A 42 27.74 33.23 -53.33
C VAL A 42 28.10 34.34 -52.36
N ARG A 43 27.11 34.81 -51.59
CA ARG A 43 27.33 35.71 -50.45
C ARG A 43 26.83 35.02 -49.19
N PRO A 44 27.59 35.07 -48.08
CA PRO A 44 27.10 34.55 -46.81
C PRO A 44 25.91 35.40 -46.35
N ILE A 45 24.79 34.75 -46.06
CA ILE A 45 23.63 35.42 -45.50
C ILE A 45 23.94 35.81 -44.06
N SER A 46 23.90 37.10 -43.78
CA SER A 46 24.24 37.64 -42.46
C SER A 46 23.01 37.73 -41.56
N HIS A 47 21.84 37.91 -42.15
CA HIS A 47 20.59 38.11 -41.43
C HIS A 47 19.41 37.43 -42.14
N ILE A 48 18.47 36.88 -41.37
CA ILE A 48 17.30 36.16 -41.91
C ILE A 48 16.41 37.02 -42.83
N THR A 49 16.49 38.34 -42.70
CA THR A 49 15.78 39.30 -43.56
C THR A 49 16.24 39.29 -45.01
N GLU A 50 17.43 38.72 -45.28
CA GLU A 50 17.98 38.59 -46.63
C GLU A 50 17.38 37.40 -47.39
N PHE A 51 16.72 36.47 -46.70
CA PHE A 51 16.01 35.38 -47.37
C PHE A 51 14.74 35.90 -48.08
N PRO A 52 14.31 35.25 -49.17
CA PRO A 52 12.96 35.40 -49.71
C PRO A 52 11.88 35.27 -48.62
N MET A 53 10.78 36.04 -48.76
CA MET A 53 9.70 36.09 -47.78
C MET A 53 9.14 34.70 -47.46
N GLU A 54 9.04 33.84 -48.48
CA GLU A 54 8.54 32.47 -48.37
C GLU A 54 9.43 31.62 -47.44
N LEU A 55 10.75 31.78 -47.56
CA LEU A 55 11.71 31.09 -46.69
C LEU A 55 11.67 31.65 -45.27
N GLN A 56 11.55 32.97 -45.12
CA GLN A 56 11.36 33.59 -43.80
C GLN A 56 10.11 33.04 -43.12
N VAL A 57 8.98 32.99 -43.83
CA VAL A 57 7.71 32.44 -43.32
C VAL A 57 7.87 30.98 -42.95
N ASN A 58 8.45 30.16 -43.81
CA ASN A 58 8.69 28.73 -43.54
C ASN A 58 9.52 28.54 -42.26
N ILE A 59 10.66 29.23 -42.15
CA ILE A 59 11.53 29.17 -40.96
C ILE A 59 10.75 29.59 -39.70
N LEU A 60 10.03 30.71 -39.77
CA LEU A 60 9.31 31.25 -38.62
C LEU A 60 8.10 30.40 -38.23
N THR A 61 7.48 29.66 -39.15
CA THR A 61 6.40 28.72 -38.81
C THR A 61 6.87 27.47 -38.05
N TYR A 62 8.19 27.21 -37.96
CA TYR A 62 8.72 26.20 -37.03
C TYR A 62 8.76 26.67 -35.58
N LEU A 63 8.66 27.98 -35.35
CA LEU A 63 8.62 28.57 -34.01
C LEU A 63 7.18 28.62 -33.50
N ARG A 64 7.00 28.31 -32.22
CA ARG A 64 5.69 28.36 -31.55
C ARG A 64 5.26 29.80 -31.35
N ALA A 65 3.96 30.03 -31.20
CA ALA A 65 3.43 31.39 -30.99
C ALA A 65 4.12 32.12 -29.82
N TYR A 66 4.41 31.44 -28.71
CA TYR A 66 5.09 32.09 -27.58
C TYR A 66 6.55 32.47 -27.90
N GLU A 67 7.25 31.68 -28.72
CA GLU A 67 8.62 31.97 -29.16
C GLU A 67 8.60 33.18 -30.09
N LEU A 68 7.67 33.16 -31.05
CA LEU A 68 7.44 34.27 -31.96
C LEU A 68 7.03 35.55 -31.23
N THR A 69 6.34 35.50 -30.08
CA THR A 69 6.03 36.73 -29.32
C THR A 69 7.25 37.34 -28.61
N ALA A 70 8.31 36.57 -28.36
CA ALA A 70 9.53 37.08 -27.77
C ALA A 70 10.44 37.76 -28.80
N ILE A 71 10.42 37.30 -30.05
CA ILE A 71 11.29 37.80 -31.13
C ILE A 71 11.08 39.32 -31.43
N PRO A 72 9.85 39.85 -31.52
CA PRO A 72 9.63 41.29 -31.71
C PRO A 72 10.28 42.14 -30.62
N GLN A 73 10.43 41.61 -29.39
CA GLN A 73 11.07 42.33 -28.29
C GLN A 73 12.58 42.52 -28.51
N THR A 74 13.21 41.62 -29.27
CA THR A 74 14.64 41.69 -29.59
C THR A 74 14.90 42.35 -30.94
N CYS A 75 13.98 42.26 -31.89
CA CYS A 75 14.13 42.84 -33.22
C CYS A 75 12.83 43.44 -33.78
N ARG A 76 12.87 44.73 -34.12
CA ARG A 76 11.73 45.48 -34.66
C ARG A 76 11.26 44.98 -36.04
N PHE A 77 12.12 44.31 -36.81
CA PHE A 77 11.74 43.77 -38.12
C PHE A 77 10.51 42.85 -38.02
N TYR A 78 10.42 42.07 -36.96
CA TYR A 78 9.32 41.12 -36.73
C TYR A 78 8.02 41.77 -36.23
N HIS A 79 7.98 43.09 -36.10
CA HIS A 79 6.73 43.83 -35.93
C HIS A 79 6.01 44.07 -37.27
N ASN A 80 6.57 43.65 -38.40
CA ASN A 80 5.95 43.84 -39.72
C ASN A 80 4.61 43.08 -39.81
N PRO A 81 3.46 43.78 -39.92
CA PRO A 81 2.14 43.15 -39.95
C PRO A 81 1.97 42.20 -41.14
N SER A 82 2.58 42.50 -42.28
CA SER A 82 2.51 41.66 -43.48
C SER A 82 3.22 40.32 -43.28
N LEU A 83 4.37 40.34 -42.60
CA LEU A 83 5.10 39.12 -42.25
C LEU A 83 4.31 38.28 -41.24
N ILE A 84 3.77 38.90 -40.19
CA ILE A 84 2.94 38.21 -39.19
C ILE A 84 1.71 37.59 -39.86
N HIS A 85 1.05 38.34 -40.74
CA HIS A 85 -0.08 37.84 -41.52
C HIS A 85 0.33 36.64 -42.38
N ALA A 86 1.44 36.72 -43.11
CA ALA A 86 1.94 35.61 -43.91
C ALA A 86 2.28 34.36 -43.07
N ILE A 87 2.86 34.53 -41.87
CA ILE A 87 3.13 33.42 -40.93
C ILE A 87 1.83 32.75 -40.49
N VAL A 88 0.83 33.54 -40.06
CA VAL A 88 -0.46 33.01 -39.58
C VAL A 88 -1.19 32.29 -40.72
N THR A 89 -1.27 32.91 -41.90
CA THR A 89 -1.90 32.33 -43.09
C THR A 89 -1.19 31.05 -43.51
N HIS A 90 0.15 31.04 -43.55
CA HIS A 90 0.92 29.83 -43.86
C HIS A 90 0.70 28.72 -42.82
N ALA A 91 0.60 29.05 -41.54
CA ALA A 91 0.33 28.06 -40.51
C ALA A 91 -1.10 27.49 -40.59
N ALA A 92 -2.08 28.30 -41.02
CA ALA A 92 -3.47 27.89 -41.18
C ALA A 92 -3.75 27.12 -42.48
N GLU A 93 -3.17 27.55 -43.59
CA GLU A 93 -3.45 27.07 -44.95
C GLU A 93 -2.31 26.21 -45.53
N GLY A 94 -1.06 26.49 -45.17
CA GLY A 94 0.15 25.83 -45.68
C GLY A 94 0.41 24.43 -45.12
N GLY A 95 -0.57 23.81 -44.46
CA GLY A 95 -0.50 22.43 -43.99
C GLY A 95 0.37 22.21 -42.74
N VAL A 96 0.76 23.28 -42.03
CA VAL A 96 1.45 23.16 -40.73
C VAL A 96 0.55 22.41 -39.74
N TYR A 97 -0.72 22.82 -39.66
CA TYR A 97 -1.77 22.14 -38.92
C TYR A 97 -2.85 21.61 -39.89
N PRO A 98 -3.48 20.46 -39.59
CA PRO A 98 -4.62 19.99 -40.37
C PRO A 98 -5.76 21.02 -40.36
N PRO A 99 -6.38 21.35 -41.51
CA PRO A 99 -7.43 22.38 -41.60
C PRO A 99 -8.62 22.13 -40.68
N GLU A 100 -8.97 20.86 -40.43
CA GLU A 100 -10.04 20.49 -39.50
C GLU A 100 -9.74 20.89 -38.05
N LEU A 101 -8.46 21.03 -37.70
CA LEU A 101 -8.00 21.43 -36.37
C LEU A 101 -7.83 22.95 -36.23
N SER A 102 -7.59 23.67 -37.32
CA SER A 102 -7.39 25.13 -37.31
C SER A 102 -8.66 25.94 -37.61
N LYS A 103 -9.65 25.39 -38.33
CA LYS A 103 -10.86 26.12 -38.77
C LYS A 103 -11.55 26.89 -37.63
N GLY A 104 -11.85 28.18 -37.83
CA GLY A 104 -12.55 29.02 -36.85
C GLY A 104 -11.64 29.75 -35.86
N PHE A 105 -10.31 29.67 -36.02
CA PHE A 105 -9.38 30.48 -35.22
C PHE A 105 -9.56 32.00 -35.46
N GLU A 106 -10.01 32.38 -36.65
CA GLU A 106 -10.25 33.77 -37.05
C GLU A 106 -11.41 34.43 -36.30
N ASP A 107 -12.36 33.63 -35.82
CA ASP A 107 -13.53 34.13 -35.09
C ASP A 107 -13.20 34.38 -33.60
N GLN A 108 -12.00 34.00 -33.15
CA GLN A 108 -11.58 34.26 -31.77
C GLN A 108 -11.17 35.72 -31.59
N PRO A 109 -11.70 36.40 -30.57
CA PRO A 109 -11.44 37.81 -30.36
C PRO A 109 -9.97 38.06 -29.97
N VAL A 110 -9.39 39.12 -30.52
CA VAL A 110 -7.98 39.49 -30.31
C VAL A 110 -7.88 40.75 -29.47
N MET A 111 -6.92 40.76 -28.54
CA MET A 111 -6.80 41.81 -27.52
C MET A 111 -6.34 43.18 -28.04
N SER A 112 -5.72 43.25 -29.23
CA SER A 112 -4.96 44.44 -29.66
C SER A 112 -5.77 45.49 -30.43
N ASP A 113 -6.94 45.16 -30.95
CA ASP A 113 -7.51 45.95 -32.06
C ASP A 113 -8.48 47.07 -31.61
N ALA A 114 -8.86 47.10 -30.33
CA ALA A 114 -9.82 48.07 -29.82
C ALA A 114 -9.26 49.50 -29.64
N ALA A 115 -7.93 49.67 -29.56
CA ALA A 115 -7.33 50.96 -29.24
C ALA A 115 -7.14 51.88 -30.48
N THR A 116 -7.00 51.33 -31.68
CA THR A 116 -6.54 52.10 -32.85
C THR A 116 -7.68 52.58 -33.75
N ALA A 117 -8.88 52.00 -33.66
CA ALA A 117 -10.00 52.32 -34.55
C ALA A 117 -10.81 53.59 -34.19
N SER A 118 -10.59 54.22 -33.01
CA SER A 118 -11.43 55.33 -32.54
C SER A 118 -10.82 56.74 -32.62
N SER A 119 -9.61 56.94 -33.17
CA SER A 119 -8.92 58.23 -33.03
C SER A 119 -9.04 59.24 -34.19
N ASN A 120 -9.79 58.98 -35.28
CA ASN A 120 -9.70 59.85 -36.48
C ASN A 120 -10.95 60.61 -36.94
N ASN A 121 -12.02 60.70 -36.13
CA ASN A 121 -13.23 61.48 -36.50
C ASN A 121 -13.56 62.64 -35.56
N ASN A 122 -12.56 63.26 -34.93
CA ASN A 122 -12.78 64.50 -34.19
C ASN A 122 -12.54 65.73 -35.10
N SER A 123 -13.33 65.84 -36.18
CA SER A 123 -13.48 67.12 -36.87
C SER A 123 -14.39 68.00 -36.03
N ASN A 124 -13.74 68.92 -35.32
CA ASN A 124 -14.34 69.97 -34.50
C ASN A 124 -15.20 70.89 -35.40
N GLY A 125 -16.47 70.54 -35.59
CA GLY A 125 -17.43 71.25 -36.42
C GLY A 125 -18.63 71.74 -35.61
N LYS A 126 -18.43 72.78 -34.77
CA LYS A 126 -19.54 73.63 -34.34
C LYS A 126 -20.00 74.45 -35.55
N ASN A 127 -21.06 74.01 -36.24
CA ASN A 127 -22.13 74.91 -36.66
C ASN A 127 -23.37 74.16 -37.18
N LYS A 128 -24.49 74.45 -36.52
CA LYS A 128 -25.86 74.16 -36.96
C LYS A 128 -26.14 74.88 -38.28
N LYS A 129 -26.64 74.18 -39.29
CA LYS A 129 -27.96 74.48 -39.90
C LYS A 129 -28.39 73.38 -40.87
N ALA A 130 -29.69 73.13 -40.82
CA ALA A 130 -30.40 72.01 -41.43
C ALA A 130 -30.30 71.99 -42.97
N ALA A 131 -29.98 70.82 -43.52
CA ALA A 131 -30.34 70.47 -44.88
C ALA A 131 -30.56 68.94 -44.96
N LYS A 132 -31.82 68.57 -45.12
CA LYS A 132 -32.32 67.23 -45.44
C LYS A 132 -31.75 66.82 -46.81
N LYS A 133 -30.64 66.05 -46.83
CA LYS A 133 -30.07 65.49 -48.06
C LYS A 133 -30.21 63.98 -48.10
N LYS A 134 -30.75 63.56 -49.25
CA LYS A 134 -31.03 62.22 -49.78
C LYS A 134 -29.88 61.24 -49.51
N ALA A 135 -30.20 60.07 -48.95
CA ALA A 135 -29.30 58.94 -48.82
C ALA A 135 -28.83 58.49 -50.21
N VAL A 136 -27.52 58.54 -50.44
CA VAL A 136 -26.86 57.92 -51.59
C VAL A 136 -26.42 56.51 -51.16
N PRO A 137 -26.74 55.45 -51.92
CA PRO A 137 -26.28 54.10 -51.62
C PRO A 137 -24.77 54.02 -51.83
N VAL A 138 -24.03 53.75 -50.75
CA VAL A 138 -22.59 53.54 -50.79
C VAL A 138 -22.30 52.15 -51.34
N SER A 139 -21.45 52.10 -52.36
CA SER A 139 -20.98 50.91 -53.07
C SER A 139 -20.26 49.91 -52.13
N PRO A 140 -20.58 48.60 -52.19
CA PRO A 140 -19.90 47.56 -51.42
C PRO A 140 -18.75 46.94 -52.23
N THR A 141 -17.56 47.55 -52.28
CA THR A 141 -16.46 47.00 -53.11
C THR A 141 -15.03 47.12 -52.56
N ALA A 142 -14.84 47.22 -51.24
CA ALA A 142 -13.51 47.06 -50.65
C ALA A 142 -13.54 45.96 -49.59
N THR A 143 -13.21 44.73 -49.99
CA THR A 143 -12.92 43.62 -49.08
C THR A 143 -11.64 43.97 -48.33
N THR A 144 -11.76 44.60 -47.17
CA THR A 144 -10.64 44.84 -46.26
C THR A 144 -10.03 43.49 -45.88
N MET A 145 -8.81 43.23 -46.34
CA MET A 145 -8.06 42.03 -45.96
C MET A 145 -7.97 41.95 -44.43
N LYS A 146 -8.33 40.79 -43.87
CA LYS A 146 -8.21 40.54 -42.43
C LYS A 146 -6.73 40.62 -42.04
N GLN A 147 -6.39 41.51 -41.11
CA GLN A 147 -5.02 41.58 -40.59
C GLN A 147 -4.89 40.58 -39.44
N PHE A 148 -3.92 39.66 -39.55
CA PHE A 148 -3.65 38.70 -38.47
C PHE A 148 -2.52 39.19 -37.58
N THR A 149 -2.54 38.72 -36.33
CA THR A 149 -1.56 39.03 -35.30
C THR A 149 -0.99 37.73 -34.72
N LEU A 150 0.12 37.78 -33.97
CA LEU A 150 0.67 36.59 -33.31
C LEU A 150 -0.28 35.98 -32.27
N GLU A 151 -1.22 36.76 -31.74
CA GLU A 151 -2.28 36.24 -30.87
C GLU A 151 -3.24 35.34 -31.66
N HIS A 152 -3.49 35.61 -32.95
CA HIS A 152 -4.27 34.69 -33.81
C HIS A 152 -3.55 33.34 -34.00
N LEU A 153 -2.23 33.36 -34.20
CA LEU A 153 -1.43 32.13 -34.28
C LEU A 153 -1.53 31.34 -32.98
N ARG A 154 -1.41 32.03 -31.84
CA ARG A 154 -1.58 31.42 -30.52
C ARG A 154 -2.96 30.81 -30.35
N ASN A 155 -4.04 31.55 -30.65
CA ASN A 155 -5.41 31.04 -30.59
C ASN A 155 -5.59 29.81 -31.49
N MET A 156 -4.96 29.78 -32.65
CA MET A 156 -4.95 28.61 -33.54
C MET A 156 -4.25 27.41 -32.89
N GLU A 157 -3.04 27.57 -32.34
CA GLU A 157 -2.33 26.49 -31.64
C GLU A 157 -3.14 25.94 -30.46
N LEU A 158 -3.75 26.82 -29.67
CA LEU A 158 -4.63 26.46 -28.55
C LEU A 158 -5.84 25.65 -29.04
N LEU A 159 -6.48 26.08 -30.12
CA LEU A 159 -7.61 25.38 -30.72
C LEU A 159 -7.22 23.99 -31.23
N VAL A 160 -6.05 23.86 -31.86
CA VAL A 160 -5.49 22.57 -32.29
C VAL A 160 -5.31 21.65 -31.09
N VAL A 161 -4.72 22.13 -29.98
CA VAL A 161 -4.57 21.31 -28.75
C VAL A 161 -5.93 20.87 -28.22
N VAL A 162 -6.90 21.78 -28.06
CA VAL A 162 -8.25 21.43 -27.56
C VAL A 162 -8.87 20.34 -28.43
N ARG A 163 -8.82 20.49 -29.75
CA ARG A 163 -9.44 19.53 -30.69
C ARG A 163 -8.73 18.18 -30.67
N VAL A 164 -7.40 18.16 -30.67
CA VAL A 164 -6.61 16.93 -30.51
C VAL A 164 -6.97 16.20 -29.22
N LEU A 165 -7.03 16.93 -28.11
CA LEU A 165 -7.36 16.36 -26.80
C LEU A 165 -8.83 15.96 -26.66
N SER A 166 -9.73 16.53 -27.46
CA SER A 166 -11.16 16.22 -27.46
C SER A 166 -11.54 15.08 -28.40
N ARG A 167 -10.61 14.63 -29.27
CA ARG A 167 -10.87 13.44 -30.11
C ARG A 167 -11.21 12.24 -29.21
N PRO A 168 -12.20 11.42 -29.60
CA PRO A 168 -12.50 10.18 -28.91
C PRO A 168 -11.25 9.29 -28.89
N GLU A 169 -11.05 8.54 -27.81
CA GLU A 169 -9.97 7.55 -27.77
C GLU A 169 -10.25 6.52 -28.87
N PRO A 170 -9.27 6.16 -29.73
CA PRO A 170 -9.48 5.12 -30.74
C PRO A 170 -9.90 3.84 -30.03
N PHE A 171 -11.10 3.33 -30.36
CA PHE A 171 -11.66 2.14 -29.72
C PHE A 171 -10.72 0.95 -29.94
N SER A 172 -10.27 0.34 -28.84
CA SER A 172 -9.38 -0.81 -28.84
C SER A 172 -10.17 -2.13 -28.79
N GLU A 173 -11.22 -2.27 -29.59
CA GLU A 173 -11.95 -3.55 -29.60
C GLU A 173 -11.10 -4.66 -30.21
N ASP A 174 -10.26 -4.32 -31.18
CA ASP A 174 -9.20 -5.20 -31.68
C ASP A 174 -7.84 -4.79 -31.10
N ASP A 175 -7.36 -5.56 -30.11
CA ASP A 175 -6.04 -5.40 -29.45
C ASP A 175 -4.85 -5.45 -30.43
N SER A 176 -5.08 -5.73 -31.71
CA SER A 176 -4.06 -6.08 -32.71
C SER A 176 -3.76 -5.02 -33.79
N ALA A 177 -4.57 -3.98 -34.01
CA ALA A 177 -4.43 -3.21 -35.27
C ALA A 177 -4.11 -1.70 -35.17
N VAL A 178 -4.55 -0.96 -34.15
CA VAL A 178 -4.43 0.51 -34.18
C VAL A 178 -3.26 1.00 -33.33
N GLY A 179 -2.13 1.29 -33.99
CA GLY A 179 -0.98 1.95 -33.36
C GLY A 179 -1.37 3.34 -32.83
N GLY A 180 -1.51 3.46 -31.51
CA GLY A 180 -1.74 4.72 -30.81
C GLY A 180 -0.55 5.13 -29.94
N TYR A 181 -0.57 6.36 -29.45
CA TYR A 181 0.43 6.91 -28.54
C TYR A 181 -0.20 7.23 -27.19
N PHE A 182 0.48 6.89 -26.10
CA PHE A 182 0.05 7.27 -24.77
C PHE A 182 0.39 8.73 -24.48
N VAL A 183 -0.59 9.43 -23.91
CA VAL A 183 -0.46 10.77 -23.33
C VAL A 183 -0.97 10.79 -21.90
N SER A 184 -0.36 11.61 -21.04
CA SER A 184 -0.83 11.77 -19.67
C SER A 184 -2.21 12.43 -19.58
N LYS A 185 -3.15 11.78 -18.90
CA LYS A 185 -4.46 12.38 -18.58
C LYS A 185 -4.34 13.57 -17.62
N SER A 186 -3.34 13.59 -16.74
CA SER A 186 -3.14 14.71 -15.82
C SER A 186 -2.64 15.94 -16.58
N TRP A 187 -1.75 15.73 -17.56
CA TRP A 187 -1.29 16.75 -18.48
C TRP A 187 -2.45 17.29 -19.32
N CYS A 188 -3.26 16.41 -19.93
CA CYS A 188 -4.43 16.81 -20.72
C CYS A 188 -5.39 17.71 -19.91
N LYS A 189 -5.68 17.34 -18.66
CA LYS A 189 -6.55 18.14 -17.76
C LYS A 189 -5.93 19.50 -17.44
N THR A 190 -4.62 19.54 -17.16
CA THR A 190 -3.91 20.79 -16.88
C THR A 190 -3.89 21.70 -18.11
N ALA A 191 -3.64 21.15 -19.30
CA ALA A 191 -3.67 21.87 -20.55
C ALA A 191 -5.06 22.48 -20.82
N LEU A 192 -6.13 21.69 -20.72
CA LEU A 192 -7.51 22.17 -20.90
C LEU A 192 -7.90 23.24 -19.87
N LYS A 193 -7.54 23.06 -18.60
CA LYS A 193 -7.80 24.06 -17.54
C LYS A 193 -7.04 25.37 -17.82
N TRP A 194 -5.80 25.28 -18.30
CA TRP A 194 -5.01 26.45 -18.67
C TRP A 194 -5.59 27.17 -19.90
N LEU A 195 -6.10 26.42 -20.88
CA LEU A 195 -6.79 26.92 -22.05
C LEU A 195 -8.08 27.67 -21.69
N GLU A 196 -8.92 27.07 -20.83
CA GLU A 196 -10.10 27.71 -20.26
C GLU A 196 -9.75 29.01 -19.53
N TRP A 197 -8.66 28.99 -18.76
CA TRP A 197 -8.17 30.18 -18.06
C TRP A 197 -7.76 31.31 -19.01
N GLN A 198 -7.05 31.00 -20.10
CA GLN A 198 -6.68 31.98 -21.12
C GLN A 198 -7.92 32.61 -21.77
N GLN A 199 -8.90 31.78 -22.15
CA GLN A 199 -10.15 32.24 -22.75
C GLN A 199 -10.95 33.13 -21.79
N GLU A 200 -11.06 32.74 -20.52
CA GLU A 200 -11.77 33.54 -19.52
C GLU A 200 -11.04 34.87 -19.23
N ARG A 201 -9.71 34.89 -19.27
CA ARG A 201 -8.92 36.12 -19.15
C ARG A 201 -9.17 37.09 -20.31
N GLN A 202 -9.22 36.59 -21.55
CA GLN A 202 -9.55 37.39 -22.73
C GLN A 202 -10.99 37.96 -22.64
N GLN A 203 -11.97 37.14 -22.24
CA GLN A 203 -13.34 37.61 -22.03
C GLN A 203 -13.44 38.68 -20.94
N GLN A 204 -12.68 38.54 -19.85
CA GLN A 204 -12.65 39.54 -18.77
C GLN A 204 -12.06 40.87 -19.24
N GLN A 205 -11.02 40.84 -20.07
CA GLN A 205 -10.43 42.04 -20.64
C GLN A 205 -11.42 42.75 -21.58
N GLN A 206 -12.12 42.01 -22.45
CA GLN A 206 -13.18 42.57 -23.30
C GLN A 206 -14.32 43.19 -22.49
N GLN A 207 -14.76 42.53 -21.41
CA GLN A 207 -15.78 43.09 -20.53
C GLN A 207 -15.29 44.37 -19.84
N GLN A 208 -14.02 44.43 -19.44
CA GLN A 208 -13.42 45.63 -18.87
C GLN A 208 -13.32 46.75 -19.90
N GLU A 209 -12.92 46.47 -21.13
CA GLU A 209 -12.85 47.44 -22.22
C GLU A 209 -14.24 47.96 -22.60
N GLN A 210 -15.24 47.08 -22.77
CA GLN A 210 -16.62 47.49 -23.00
C GLN A 210 -17.15 48.35 -21.85
N GLN A 211 -16.84 47.99 -20.61
CA GLN A 211 -17.21 48.79 -19.46
C GLN A 211 -16.50 50.16 -19.45
N GLN A 212 -15.22 50.22 -19.82
CA GLN A 212 -14.47 51.48 -19.95
C GLN A 212 -15.04 52.35 -21.08
N GLN A 213 -15.41 51.75 -22.22
CA GLN A 213 -16.08 52.45 -23.32
C GLN A 213 -17.43 53.02 -22.88
N LEU A 214 -18.25 52.23 -22.16
CA LEU A 214 -19.53 52.71 -21.62
C LEU A 214 -19.35 53.85 -20.61
N ILE A 215 -18.29 53.82 -19.79
CA ILE A 215 -17.93 54.90 -18.87
C ILE A 215 -17.49 56.14 -19.66
N ALA A 216 -16.67 55.97 -20.70
CA ALA A 216 -16.19 57.07 -21.54
C ALA A 216 -17.34 57.79 -22.29
N VAL A 217 -18.41 57.06 -22.63
CA VAL A 217 -19.62 57.62 -23.27
C VAL A 217 -20.52 58.38 -22.27
N GLY A 218 -20.14 58.50 -20.99
CA GLY A 218 -20.74 59.47 -20.06
C GLY A 218 -22.07 59.03 -19.40
N ASN A 219 -22.51 57.79 -19.60
CA ASN A 219 -23.71 57.26 -18.93
C ASN A 219 -23.38 56.76 -17.52
N THR A 220 -23.27 57.68 -16.56
CA THR A 220 -22.83 57.50 -15.17
C THR A 220 -23.86 56.83 -14.24
N LYS A 221 -24.54 55.77 -14.68
CA LYS A 221 -25.29 54.92 -13.74
C LYS A 221 -24.31 53.99 -13.03
N LYS A 222 -24.10 54.20 -11.73
CA LYS A 222 -23.22 53.44 -10.82
C LYS A 222 -23.29 51.92 -11.09
N SER A 223 -22.37 51.39 -11.90
CA SER A 223 -22.28 49.94 -12.12
C SER A 223 -21.83 49.28 -10.81
N LYS A 224 -22.52 48.20 -10.41
CA LYS A 224 -22.14 47.41 -9.24
C LYS A 224 -20.74 46.85 -9.49
N LYS A 225 -19.73 47.39 -8.80
CA LYS A 225 -18.39 46.80 -8.75
C LYS A 225 -18.54 45.33 -8.35
N LEU A 226 -17.89 44.43 -9.08
CA LEU A 226 -17.82 43.02 -8.74
C LEU A 226 -17.38 42.89 -7.27
N SER A 227 -18.09 42.07 -6.49
CA SER A 227 -17.80 41.91 -5.07
C SER A 227 -16.36 41.41 -4.87
N LYS A 228 -15.64 42.00 -3.91
CA LYS A 228 -14.27 41.60 -3.53
C LYS A 228 -14.16 40.08 -3.25
N LYS A 229 -15.25 39.46 -2.77
CA LYS A 229 -15.33 38.00 -2.55
C LYS A 229 -15.27 37.22 -3.86
N GLN A 230 -16.00 37.65 -4.88
CA GLN A 230 -16.01 37.01 -6.20
C GLN A 230 -14.67 37.18 -6.92
N GLN A 231 -14.03 38.35 -6.78
CA GLN A 231 -12.67 38.58 -7.30
C GLN A 231 -11.64 37.67 -6.63
N ARG A 232 -11.68 37.49 -5.30
CA ARG A 232 -10.80 36.56 -4.58
C ARG A 232 -11.03 35.10 -4.96
N LEU A 233 -12.29 34.67 -5.10
CA LEU A 233 -12.62 33.30 -5.50
C LEU A 233 -12.08 32.99 -6.91
N ARG A 234 -12.22 33.96 -7.82
CA ARG A 234 -11.63 33.94 -9.15
C ARG A 234 -10.10 33.86 -9.08
N SER A 235 -9.44 34.77 -8.37
CA SER A 235 -7.97 34.74 -8.21
C SER A 235 -7.45 33.40 -7.68
N ARG A 236 -8.16 32.75 -6.74
CA ARG A 236 -7.82 31.41 -6.25
C ARG A 236 -8.02 30.31 -7.29
N LYS A 237 -9.10 30.37 -8.08
CA LYS A 237 -9.33 29.40 -9.17
C LYS A 237 -8.19 29.41 -10.19
N TYR A 238 -7.56 30.58 -10.39
CA TYR A 238 -6.56 30.81 -11.44
C TYR A 238 -5.11 30.72 -10.97
N SER A 239 -4.81 30.90 -9.68
CA SER A 239 -3.47 30.66 -9.16
C SER A 239 -2.99 29.22 -9.41
N ASP A 240 -3.95 28.31 -9.57
CA ASP A 240 -3.70 26.88 -9.78
C ASP A 240 -3.73 26.48 -11.27
N ALA A 241 -3.77 27.45 -12.19
CA ALA A 241 -3.69 27.21 -13.63
C ALA A 241 -2.28 27.53 -14.12
N SER A 242 -1.33 26.62 -13.86
CA SER A 242 0.00 26.70 -14.45
C SER A 242 -0.05 26.35 -15.94
N PRO A 243 0.85 26.92 -16.77
CA PRO A 243 1.05 26.42 -18.12
C PRO A 243 1.30 24.91 -18.12
N PRO A 244 0.82 24.16 -19.13
CA PRO A 244 1.13 22.75 -19.25
C PRO A 244 2.64 22.53 -19.39
N TRP A 245 3.13 21.41 -18.87
CA TRP A 245 4.54 21.04 -18.95
C TRP A 245 4.99 20.88 -20.41
N PRO A 246 6.24 21.21 -20.76
CA PRO A 246 6.76 21.06 -22.12
C PRO A 246 6.69 19.61 -22.66
N ASN A 247 6.82 18.63 -21.76
CA ASN A 247 6.68 17.21 -22.07
C ASN A 247 5.30 16.70 -21.62
N VAL A 248 4.48 16.27 -22.58
CA VAL A 248 3.11 15.77 -22.36
C VAL A 248 3.04 14.43 -21.59
N ASN A 249 4.19 13.77 -21.44
CA ASN A 249 4.33 12.44 -20.83
C ASN A 249 5.14 12.45 -19.52
N SER A 250 5.49 13.63 -19.01
CA SER A 250 6.39 13.81 -17.85
C SER A 250 6.02 12.99 -16.60
N ASP A 251 4.74 12.76 -16.32
CA ASP A 251 4.27 11.99 -15.16
C ASP A 251 3.93 10.52 -15.47
N ILE A 252 4.11 10.07 -16.72
CA ILE A 252 3.89 8.67 -17.11
C ILE A 252 5.14 7.99 -17.69
N VAL A 253 6.28 8.68 -17.71
CA VAL A 253 7.60 8.12 -18.04
C VAL A 253 8.36 7.75 -16.77
N CYS A 254 9.12 6.64 -16.82
CA CYS A 254 10.11 6.33 -15.79
C CYS A 254 11.45 7.03 -16.07
N CYS A 255 12.43 6.84 -15.19
CA CYS A 255 13.80 7.34 -15.38
C CYS A 255 14.48 6.82 -16.65
N HIS A 256 14.06 5.65 -17.16
CA HIS A 256 14.54 5.07 -18.41
C HIS A 256 13.88 5.67 -19.65
N GLN A 257 13.08 6.74 -19.50
CA GLN A 257 12.34 7.41 -20.58
C GLN A 257 11.31 6.51 -21.28
N GLN A 258 10.95 5.39 -20.67
CA GLN A 258 9.93 4.46 -21.14
C GLN A 258 8.64 4.61 -20.33
N LEU A 259 7.57 3.95 -20.77
CA LEU A 259 6.28 4.00 -20.08
C LEU A 259 6.40 3.43 -18.66
N GLN A 260 6.08 4.26 -17.66
CA GLN A 260 6.17 3.92 -16.24
C GLN A 260 5.22 2.77 -15.91
N ARG A 261 5.72 1.75 -15.21
CA ARG A 261 4.92 0.63 -14.68
C ARG A 261 3.81 1.13 -13.77
N CYS A 262 2.58 0.66 -14.01
CA CYS A 262 1.46 0.89 -13.09
C CYS A 262 1.22 -0.35 -12.24
N SER A 263 0.96 -0.18 -10.94
CA SER A 263 0.67 -1.31 -10.03
C SER A 263 -0.58 -2.12 -10.43
N ASN A 264 -1.48 -1.55 -11.22
CA ASN A 264 -2.70 -2.19 -11.72
C ASN A 264 -3.12 -1.61 -13.09
N ARG A 265 -3.66 -2.45 -13.98
CA ARG A 265 -4.27 -2.07 -15.28
C ARG A 265 -5.34 -0.98 -15.13
N LYS A 266 -6.10 -0.98 -14.02
CA LYS A 266 -7.09 0.09 -13.72
C LYS A 266 -6.41 1.44 -13.48
N SER A 267 -5.28 1.46 -12.77
CA SER A 267 -4.48 2.67 -12.53
C SER A 267 -3.87 3.19 -13.85
N ALA A 268 -3.40 2.29 -14.71
CA ALA A 268 -2.90 2.66 -16.04
C ALA A 268 -3.95 3.40 -16.88
N ARG A 269 -5.17 2.85 -16.99
CA ARG A 269 -6.28 3.48 -17.74
C ARG A 269 -6.72 4.83 -17.16
N ALA A 270 -6.62 5.00 -15.84
CA ALA A 270 -6.96 6.25 -15.17
C ALA A 270 -5.94 7.38 -15.44
N ARG A 271 -4.67 7.01 -15.66
CA ARG A 271 -3.56 7.96 -15.86
C ARG A 271 -3.22 8.25 -17.33
N ARG A 272 -3.52 7.32 -18.24
CA ARG A 272 -3.11 7.39 -19.65
C ARG A 272 -4.33 7.58 -20.57
N LYS A 273 -4.18 8.42 -21.59
CA LYS A 273 -5.10 8.58 -22.74
C LYS A 273 -4.38 8.09 -23.99
N ILE A 274 -5.07 7.36 -24.86
CA ILE A 274 -4.52 6.94 -26.15
C ILE A 274 -4.90 7.98 -27.21
N LEU A 275 -3.93 8.42 -27.99
CA LEU A 275 -4.11 9.27 -29.16
C LEU A 275 -3.79 8.49 -30.44
N ASP A 276 -4.47 8.81 -31.53
CA ASP A 276 -4.11 8.32 -32.86
C ASP A 276 -2.76 8.92 -33.33
N LYS A 277 -2.15 8.33 -34.36
CA LYS A 277 -0.85 8.77 -34.91
C LYS A 277 -0.86 10.20 -35.46
N GLN A 278 -1.98 10.66 -36.03
CA GLN A 278 -2.09 12.02 -36.58
C GLN A 278 -2.20 13.06 -35.45
N ALA A 279 -3.02 12.78 -34.44
CA ALA A 279 -3.17 13.54 -33.21
C ALA A 279 -1.84 13.67 -32.47
N TRP A 280 -1.10 12.57 -32.32
CA TRP A 280 0.24 12.58 -31.75
C TRP A 280 1.22 13.43 -32.56
N LYS A 281 1.27 13.30 -33.90
CA LYS A 281 2.13 14.14 -34.76
C LYS A 281 1.82 15.63 -34.59
N CYS A 282 0.55 16.01 -34.49
CA CYS A 282 0.16 17.40 -34.24
C CYS A 282 0.64 17.87 -32.87
N LEU A 283 0.44 17.05 -31.83
CA LEU A 283 0.88 17.37 -30.48
C LEU A 283 2.42 17.46 -30.37
N LYS A 284 3.16 16.59 -31.04
CA LYS A 284 4.62 16.57 -31.07
C LYS A 284 5.22 17.81 -31.75
N LYS A 285 4.57 18.37 -32.78
CA LYS A 285 4.95 19.67 -33.36
C LYS A 285 4.84 20.80 -32.33
N LEU A 286 3.78 20.79 -31.53
CA LEU A 286 3.51 21.79 -30.49
C LEU A 286 4.32 21.57 -29.20
N TYR A 287 4.74 20.33 -28.92
CA TYR A 287 5.46 19.94 -27.70
C TYR A 287 6.65 19.03 -28.07
N PRO A 288 7.72 19.60 -28.67
CA PRO A 288 8.83 18.83 -29.24
C PRO A 288 9.64 18.03 -28.22
N GLU A 289 9.61 18.41 -26.93
CA GLU A 289 10.26 17.67 -25.84
C GLU A 289 9.51 16.38 -25.44
N SER A 290 8.31 16.16 -26.00
CA SER A 290 7.50 15.00 -25.63
C SER A 290 8.03 13.71 -26.23
N ILE A 291 8.21 12.68 -25.41
CA ILE A 291 8.73 11.38 -25.85
C ILE A 291 7.58 10.56 -26.46
N PRO A 292 7.73 9.98 -27.67
CA PRO A 292 6.74 9.06 -28.22
C PRO A 292 6.66 7.79 -27.36
N LEU A 293 5.48 7.49 -26.82
CA LEU A 293 5.23 6.27 -26.07
C LEU A 293 4.19 5.45 -26.83
N GLU A 294 4.65 4.53 -27.67
CA GLU A 294 3.74 3.72 -28.48
C GLU A 294 2.94 2.76 -27.61
N ALA A 295 1.65 2.61 -27.89
CA ALA A 295 0.79 1.71 -27.15
C ALA A 295 1.22 0.24 -27.26
N LYS A 296 1.99 -0.09 -28.31
CA LYS A 296 2.52 -1.44 -28.60
C LYS A 296 3.74 -1.83 -27.77
N GLU A 297 4.59 -0.87 -27.39
CA GLU A 297 5.87 -1.14 -26.71
C GLU A 297 5.69 -1.61 -25.25
N GLY A 298 4.49 -1.47 -24.69
CA GLY A 298 4.18 -1.91 -23.34
C GLY A 298 4.81 -1.02 -22.26
N GLU A 299 5.01 -1.59 -21.07
CA GLU A 299 5.63 -0.91 -19.93
C GLU A 299 7.14 -1.16 -19.90
N CYS A 300 7.89 -0.30 -19.22
CA CYS A 300 9.35 -0.37 -19.16
C CYS A 300 9.86 -1.72 -18.63
N LEU A 301 10.50 -2.51 -19.48
CA LEU A 301 11.05 -3.84 -19.14
C LEU A 301 12.11 -3.75 -18.03
N GLN A 302 12.94 -2.69 -18.05
CA GLN A 302 13.95 -2.46 -17.02
C GLN A 302 13.31 -2.28 -15.63
N CYS A 303 12.28 -1.43 -15.52
CA CYS A 303 11.55 -1.26 -14.25
C CYS A 303 10.77 -2.52 -13.84
N ILE A 304 10.34 -3.35 -14.79
CA ILE A 304 9.70 -4.64 -14.48
C ILE A 304 10.73 -5.58 -13.87
N LEU A 305 11.90 -5.72 -14.49
CA LEU A 305 12.99 -6.57 -14.00
C LEU A 305 13.48 -6.10 -12.63
N GLU A 306 13.71 -4.81 -12.42
CA GLU A 306 14.13 -4.23 -11.13
C GLU A 306 13.12 -4.53 -10.01
N ALA A 307 11.83 -4.33 -10.26
CA ALA A 307 10.82 -4.64 -9.26
C ALA A 307 10.66 -6.16 -9.01
N GLU A 308 10.92 -7.00 -10.00
CA GLU A 308 10.96 -8.46 -9.81
C GLU A 308 12.20 -8.92 -9.05
N THR A 309 13.37 -8.33 -9.30
CA THR A 309 14.59 -8.62 -8.56
C THR A 309 14.47 -8.15 -7.12
N GLU A 310 13.98 -6.94 -6.86
CA GLU A 310 13.67 -6.43 -5.52
C GLU A 310 12.68 -7.33 -4.77
N LYS A 311 11.64 -7.82 -5.45
CA LYS A 311 10.69 -8.76 -4.85
C LYS A 311 11.36 -10.09 -4.49
N LYS A 312 12.25 -10.60 -5.34
CA LYS A 312 13.02 -11.83 -5.08
C LYS A 312 14.02 -11.64 -3.94
N THR A 313 14.76 -10.53 -3.91
CA THR A 313 15.72 -10.24 -2.83
C THR A 313 14.99 -10.09 -1.50
N HIS A 314 13.87 -9.35 -1.46
CA HIS A 314 13.06 -9.25 -0.25
C HIS A 314 12.52 -10.61 0.23
N ALA A 315 12.06 -11.47 -0.68
CA ALA A 315 11.60 -12.81 -0.33
C ALA A 315 12.73 -13.68 0.23
N GLN A 316 13.92 -13.64 -0.38
CA GLN A 316 15.11 -14.34 0.10
C GLN A 316 15.57 -13.82 1.47
N GLU A 317 15.56 -12.52 1.69
CA GLU A 317 15.86 -11.95 3.01
C GLU A 317 14.83 -12.37 4.07
N GLU A 318 13.55 -12.41 3.72
CA GLU A 318 12.50 -12.87 4.63
C GLU A 318 12.65 -14.36 4.97
N GLU A 319 13.01 -15.20 4.00
CA GLU A 319 13.34 -16.61 4.20
C GLU A 319 14.57 -16.78 5.09
N LYS A 320 15.66 -16.05 4.81
CA LYS A 320 16.85 -16.04 5.65
C LYS A 320 16.53 -15.61 7.09
N ARG A 321 15.74 -14.55 7.28
CA ARG A 321 15.26 -14.13 8.61
C ARG A 321 14.42 -15.23 9.27
N LYS A 322 13.59 -15.97 8.51
CA LYS A 322 12.82 -17.12 9.04
C LYS A 322 13.75 -18.25 9.50
N GLU A 323 14.81 -18.55 8.74
CA GLU A 323 15.81 -19.55 9.11
C GLU A 323 16.61 -19.14 10.34
N GLU A 324 17.11 -17.90 10.38
CA GLU A 324 17.84 -17.33 11.53
C GLU A 324 16.98 -17.37 12.79
N ARG A 325 15.69 -17.00 12.69
CA ARG A 325 14.75 -17.10 13.81
C ARG A 325 14.56 -18.53 14.28
N LYS A 326 14.55 -19.52 13.38
CA LYS A 326 14.37 -20.93 13.71
C LYS A 326 15.66 -21.64 14.10
N ALA A 327 16.83 -21.04 13.89
CA ALA A 327 18.13 -21.63 14.20
C ALA A 327 18.24 -22.15 15.66
N PRO A 328 17.69 -21.47 16.69
CA PRO A 328 17.65 -22.02 18.05
C PRO A 328 16.91 -23.36 18.20
N LEU A 329 15.93 -23.64 17.34
CA LEU A 329 15.15 -24.90 17.36
C LEU A 329 15.94 -26.09 16.81
N SER A 330 17.19 -25.90 16.38
CA SER A 330 18.14 -26.99 16.18
C SER A 330 18.44 -27.72 17.49
N GLN A 331 18.38 -27.03 18.64
CA GLN A 331 18.53 -27.65 19.95
C GLN A 331 17.26 -28.46 20.32
N PRO A 332 17.37 -29.78 20.60
CA PRO A 332 16.22 -30.62 20.92
C PRO A 332 15.40 -30.13 22.11
N VAL A 333 16.05 -29.53 23.11
CA VAL A 333 15.41 -28.97 24.31
C VAL A 333 14.46 -27.82 23.92
N LEU A 334 14.95 -26.83 23.17
CA LEU A 334 14.12 -25.71 22.69
C LEU A 334 13.04 -26.15 21.71
N ARG A 335 13.31 -27.16 20.88
CA ARG A 335 12.30 -27.74 19.99
C ARG A 335 11.14 -28.36 20.77
N ARG A 336 11.42 -29.11 21.84
CA ARG A 336 10.40 -29.68 22.73
C ARG A 336 9.57 -28.59 23.42
N PHE A 337 10.22 -27.50 23.85
CA PHE A 337 9.52 -26.35 24.44
C PHE A 337 8.63 -25.63 23.40
N TYR A 338 9.13 -25.44 22.18
CA TYR A 338 8.39 -24.82 21.07
C TYR A 338 7.13 -25.60 20.67
N THR A 339 7.22 -26.92 20.56
CA THR A 339 6.07 -27.78 20.16
C THR A 339 5.12 -28.13 21.30
N ARG A 340 5.39 -27.65 22.52
CA ARG A 340 4.59 -27.95 23.71
C ARG A 340 3.21 -27.32 23.67
N THR A 341 2.20 -28.09 24.06
CA THR A 341 0.80 -27.65 24.14
C THR A 341 0.24 -27.60 25.57
N ARG A 342 0.78 -28.38 26.51
CA ARG A 342 0.22 -28.58 27.85
C ARG A 342 0.79 -27.66 28.95
N GLY A 343 1.69 -26.75 28.60
CA GLY A 343 2.37 -25.88 29.58
C GLY A 343 3.27 -26.60 30.59
N LEU A 344 3.53 -27.90 30.40
CA LEU A 344 4.35 -28.74 31.27
C LEU A 344 5.44 -29.49 30.47
N PRO A 345 6.63 -29.73 31.05
CA PRO A 345 7.61 -30.62 30.46
C PRO A 345 7.18 -32.08 30.65
N VAL A 346 6.67 -32.71 29.59
CA VAL A 346 6.11 -34.08 29.63
C VAL A 346 7.12 -35.10 30.17
N HIS A 347 8.41 -34.92 29.87
CA HIS A 347 9.48 -35.79 30.33
C HIS A 347 9.78 -35.67 31.84
N CYS A 348 9.22 -34.66 32.51
CA CYS A 348 9.33 -34.46 33.95
C CYS A 348 8.10 -34.94 34.72
N LEU A 349 7.10 -35.51 34.06
CA LEU A 349 5.94 -36.09 34.74
C LEU A 349 6.29 -37.47 35.30
N ARG A 350 5.90 -37.74 36.54
CA ARG A 350 6.01 -39.09 37.10
C ARG A 350 5.15 -40.06 36.29
N LYS A 351 5.70 -41.22 35.98
CA LYS A 351 4.92 -42.29 35.36
C LYS A 351 4.06 -42.95 36.45
N PRO A 352 2.74 -43.12 36.24
CA PRO A 352 1.85 -43.73 37.23
C PRO A 352 2.22 -45.17 37.58
N GLU A 353 3.04 -45.85 36.77
CA GLU A 353 3.41 -47.25 36.95
C GLU A 353 4.45 -47.50 38.05
N GLU A 354 5.22 -46.48 38.48
CA GLU A 354 6.28 -46.68 39.48
C GLU A 354 5.79 -46.66 40.93
N GLU A 355 4.61 -46.10 41.22
CA GLU A 355 4.07 -45.99 42.59
C GLU A 355 3.37 -47.28 43.07
N GLY A 356 2.99 -48.19 42.17
CA GLY A 356 2.39 -49.50 42.51
C GLY A 356 3.40 -50.63 42.75
N GLY A 357 4.70 -50.34 42.64
CA GLY A 357 5.77 -51.33 42.56
C GLY A 357 6.32 -51.87 43.89
N ARG A 358 5.65 -51.70 45.03
CA ARG A 358 5.91 -52.59 46.18
C ARG A 358 5.14 -53.88 45.94
N LYS A 359 5.55 -54.64 44.92
CA LYS A 359 5.28 -56.07 44.86
C LYS A 359 5.77 -56.62 46.19
N GLU A 360 4.84 -56.95 47.08
CA GLU A 360 5.11 -57.94 48.12
C GLU A 360 5.89 -59.04 47.42
N ARG A 361 7.12 -59.27 47.87
CA ARG A 361 7.83 -60.51 47.53
C ARG A 361 6.95 -61.63 48.08
N LYS A 362 5.99 -62.08 47.29
CA LYS A 362 5.36 -63.37 47.47
C LYS A 362 6.50 -64.36 47.26
N VAL A 363 6.99 -64.87 48.39
CA VAL A 363 7.97 -65.94 48.43
C VAL A 363 7.45 -67.04 47.52
N VAL A 364 8.31 -67.43 46.60
CA VAL A 364 8.16 -68.50 45.64
C VAL A 364 7.78 -69.79 46.40
N VAL A 365 6.66 -70.38 46.04
CA VAL A 365 6.55 -71.84 46.03
C VAL A 365 6.45 -72.20 44.55
N GLU A 366 7.51 -72.83 44.06
CA GLU A 366 7.53 -73.48 42.75
C GLU A 366 6.49 -74.58 42.75
N GLU A 367 5.61 -74.58 41.76
CA GLU A 367 5.07 -75.83 41.25
C GLU A 367 4.93 -75.69 39.73
N GLU A 368 5.59 -76.62 39.05
CA GLU A 368 5.63 -76.73 37.61
C GLU A 368 4.25 -77.01 37.01
N ASP A 369 4.19 -76.76 35.71
CA ASP A 369 3.55 -77.61 34.71
C ASP A 369 2.26 -77.09 34.04
N ARG A 370 2.38 -76.99 32.70
CA ARG A 370 1.36 -77.11 31.64
C ARG A 370 0.57 -75.88 31.16
N LYS A 371 0.92 -75.54 29.91
CA LYS A 371 0.06 -75.62 28.70
C LYS A 371 -1.14 -74.65 28.59
N MET A 372 -1.04 -73.78 27.58
CA MET A 372 -2.15 -73.03 26.92
C MET A 372 -3.40 -73.90 26.69
N PRO A 373 -4.66 -73.36 26.57
CA PRO A 373 -4.98 -72.15 25.79
C PRO A 373 -6.23 -71.31 26.21
N ALA A 374 -6.46 -70.25 25.43
CA ALA A 374 -7.74 -69.62 25.05
C ALA A 374 -8.59 -68.84 26.09
N THR A 375 -8.93 -67.60 25.68
CA THR A 375 -10.13 -66.76 25.96
C THR A 375 -11.06 -67.12 27.12
N PRO A 376 -11.53 -66.09 27.86
CA PRO A 376 -12.90 -66.13 28.37
C PRO A 376 -13.73 -64.86 28.10
N THR A 377 -14.88 -65.16 27.50
CA THR A 377 -16.24 -64.65 27.72
C THR A 377 -16.55 -63.76 28.93
N LYS A 378 -17.37 -62.73 28.62
CA LYS A 378 -18.30 -62.00 29.50
C LYS A 378 -19.11 -62.91 30.45
N SER A 379 -19.18 -62.53 31.72
CA SER A 379 -20.34 -62.65 32.65
C SER A 379 -20.14 -61.54 33.71
N MET A 380 -21.04 -60.59 34.00
CA MET A 380 -22.42 -60.59 34.51
C MET A 380 -22.58 -61.26 35.90
N LEU A 381 -22.84 -60.38 36.89
CA LEU A 381 -23.40 -60.61 38.25
C LEU A 381 -22.40 -61.26 39.25
N ASP A 382 -22.26 -60.85 40.52
CA ASP A 382 -23.19 -60.18 41.43
C ASP A 382 -22.47 -59.58 42.67
N SER A 383 -23.04 -58.49 43.18
CA SER A 383 -23.34 -58.20 44.60
C SER A 383 -22.26 -58.19 45.71
N SER A 384 -22.05 -56.96 46.22
CA SER A 384 -22.07 -56.56 47.65
C SER A 384 -21.20 -57.28 48.69
N SER A 385 -20.18 -56.60 49.20
CA SER A 385 -19.98 -56.51 50.65
C SER A 385 -19.29 -55.21 51.06
N SER A 386 -19.84 -54.67 52.15
CA SER A 386 -19.48 -53.49 52.91
C SER A 386 -18.03 -53.49 53.39
N ASP A 387 -17.28 -52.45 53.04
CA ASP A 387 -16.26 -51.84 53.91
C ASP A 387 -15.96 -50.40 53.46
N ASN A 388 -16.98 -49.54 53.58
CA ASN A 388 -16.87 -48.10 53.35
C ASN A 388 -16.23 -47.41 54.56
N ASN A 389 -14.91 -47.56 54.71
CA ASN A 389 -14.10 -46.60 55.49
C ASN A 389 -12.60 -46.61 55.15
N LYS A 390 -12.26 -46.89 53.88
CA LYS A 390 -10.93 -46.51 53.36
C LYS A 390 -10.93 -45.02 53.11
N LYS A 391 -10.57 -44.26 54.15
CA LYS A 391 -10.14 -42.86 54.06
C LYS A 391 -9.20 -42.75 52.84
N PRO A 392 -9.45 -41.87 51.85
CA PRO A 392 -8.56 -41.71 50.71
C PRO A 392 -7.24 -41.11 51.19
N SER A 393 -6.37 -41.96 51.74
CA SER A 393 -5.03 -41.62 52.20
C SER A 393 -4.04 -41.77 51.06
N ALA A 394 -4.28 -41.02 50.00
CA ALA A 394 -3.28 -40.72 49.00
C ALA A 394 -3.40 -39.22 48.73
N VAL A 395 -2.83 -38.44 49.65
CA VAL A 395 -2.39 -37.08 49.33
C VAL A 395 -1.41 -37.26 48.17
N GLY A 396 -1.90 -37.06 46.95
CA GLY A 396 -1.08 -37.20 45.75
C GLY A 396 0.06 -36.21 45.88
N GLY A 397 1.30 -36.70 45.96
CA GLY A 397 2.47 -35.83 45.95
C GLY A 397 2.54 -35.06 44.62
N CYS A 398 3.45 -34.08 44.54
CA CYS A 398 3.66 -33.31 43.32
C CYS A 398 3.83 -34.25 42.10
N PRO A 399 3.07 -34.05 41.00
CA PRO A 399 3.09 -34.91 39.81
C PRO A 399 4.40 -34.84 39.02
N LEU A 400 5.28 -33.90 39.34
CA LEU A 400 6.61 -33.76 38.76
C LEU A 400 7.63 -34.68 39.44
N VAL A 401 8.62 -35.13 38.68
CA VAL A 401 9.80 -35.81 39.23
C VAL A 401 10.62 -34.84 40.09
N PRO A 402 11.44 -35.33 41.05
CA PRO A 402 12.30 -34.46 41.84
C PRO A 402 13.28 -33.67 40.95
N GLY A 403 13.39 -32.36 41.17
CA GLY A 403 14.20 -31.48 40.33
C GLY A 403 13.92 -29.99 40.51
N LEU A 404 14.69 -29.16 39.81
CA LEU A 404 14.53 -27.70 39.81
C LEU A 404 13.69 -27.26 38.60
N TYR A 405 12.68 -26.42 38.88
CA TYR A 405 11.71 -25.95 37.90
C TYR A 405 11.52 -24.43 37.99
N TYR A 406 10.98 -23.87 36.92
CA TYR A 406 10.72 -22.43 36.81
C TYR A 406 9.31 -22.19 36.26
N ALA A 407 8.65 -21.17 36.78
CA ALA A 407 7.35 -20.72 36.27
C ALA A 407 7.55 -19.47 35.40
N VAL A 408 7.04 -19.51 34.17
CA VAL A 408 7.15 -18.42 33.19
C VAL A 408 5.76 -18.00 32.72
N PRO A 409 5.44 -16.70 32.57
CA PRO A 409 4.15 -16.25 32.08
C PRO A 409 3.80 -16.89 30.72
N ARG A 410 2.59 -17.43 30.62
CA ARG A 410 2.08 -18.09 29.41
C ARG A 410 2.03 -17.14 28.21
N ALA A 411 1.66 -15.88 28.44
CA ALA A 411 1.67 -14.85 27.41
C ALA A 411 3.06 -14.68 26.77
N TRP A 412 4.13 -14.76 27.57
CA TRP A 412 5.50 -14.73 27.05
C TRP A 412 5.80 -15.97 26.20
N CYS A 413 5.42 -17.17 26.66
CA CYS A 413 5.61 -18.41 25.90
C CYS A 413 4.89 -18.37 24.54
N HIS A 414 3.68 -17.84 24.51
CA HIS A 414 2.91 -17.65 23.27
C HIS A 414 3.55 -16.63 22.34
N ALA A 415 3.96 -15.47 22.86
CA ALA A 415 4.69 -14.48 22.10
C ALA A 415 5.95 -15.08 21.50
N TRP A 416 6.69 -15.88 22.28
CA TRP A 416 7.89 -16.59 21.82
C TRP A 416 7.60 -17.58 20.71
N ARG A 417 6.61 -18.47 20.87
CA ARG A 417 6.21 -19.38 19.79
C ARG A 417 5.73 -18.62 18.53
N LYS A 418 5.00 -17.52 18.71
CA LYS A 418 4.50 -16.67 17.62
C LYS A 418 5.65 -16.01 16.85
N TYR A 419 6.63 -15.44 17.55
CA TYR A 419 7.85 -14.90 16.96
C TYR A 419 8.64 -15.95 16.19
N MET A 420 8.84 -17.13 16.77
CA MET A 420 9.56 -18.23 16.10
C MET A 420 8.83 -18.72 14.83
N LYS A 421 7.49 -18.71 14.83
CA LYS A 421 6.67 -19.17 13.71
C LYS A 421 6.56 -18.13 12.59
N THR A 422 6.24 -16.88 12.94
CA THR A 422 5.82 -15.84 11.99
C THR A 422 6.78 -14.66 11.94
N GLY A 423 7.52 -14.40 13.02
CA GLY A 423 8.28 -13.17 13.21
C GLY A 423 7.48 -12.01 13.77
N GLU A 424 6.17 -12.18 13.97
CA GLU A 424 5.34 -11.15 14.58
C GLU A 424 5.75 -10.89 16.03
N GLY A 425 5.63 -9.63 16.47
CA GLY A 425 6.00 -9.19 17.83
C GLY A 425 7.46 -8.75 17.99
N GLY A 426 8.31 -8.96 16.98
CA GLY A 426 9.73 -8.57 17.01
C GLY A 426 10.59 -9.45 17.94
N PRO A 427 11.91 -9.20 17.99
CA PRO A 427 12.82 -9.94 18.86
C PRO A 427 12.38 -9.83 20.33
N LEU A 428 12.12 -10.95 20.96
CA LEU A 428 11.62 -10.96 22.34
C LEU A 428 12.74 -10.76 23.34
N LEU A 429 12.36 -10.13 24.44
CA LEU A 429 13.16 -10.09 25.65
C LEU A 429 13.15 -11.45 26.35
N PRO A 430 14.17 -11.77 27.17
CA PRO A 430 14.17 -12.97 27.98
C PRO A 430 12.93 -13.06 28.86
N PRO A 431 12.54 -14.28 29.28
CA PRO A 431 11.33 -14.48 30.06
C PRO A 431 11.40 -13.68 31.36
N ASP A 432 10.50 -12.70 31.50
CA ASP A 432 10.39 -11.89 32.69
C ASP A 432 9.28 -12.39 33.60
N GLY A 433 9.69 -12.93 34.75
CA GLY A 433 8.78 -13.35 35.80
C GLY A 433 8.24 -12.18 36.62
N SER A 434 8.59 -10.92 36.34
CA SER A 434 8.13 -9.76 37.11
C SER A 434 6.61 -9.63 37.15
N ALA A 435 5.90 -10.14 36.14
CA ALA A 435 4.44 -10.26 36.12
C ALA A 435 3.89 -11.17 37.23
N LEU A 436 4.74 -12.02 37.83
CA LEU A 436 4.43 -12.89 38.96
C LEU A 436 4.86 -12.27 40.29
N LEU A 437 5.17 -10.98 40.32
CA LEU A 437 5.42 -10.25 41.57
C LEU A 437 4.17 -9.49 41.98
N CYS A 438 3.86 -9.54 43.27
CA CYS A 438 2.89 -8.66 43.88
C CYS A 438 3.36 -7.21 43.74
N ASP A 439 2.53 -6.34 43.18
CA ASP A 439 2.88 -4.92 43.00
C ASP A 439 3.16 -4.21 44.33
N ALA A 440 2.39 -4.54 45.38
CA ALA A 440 2.54 -3.93 46.70
C ALA A 440 3.79 -4.43 47.44
N HIS A 441 4.01 -5.74 47.47
CA HIS A 441 5.01 -6.37 48.34
C HIS A 441 6.29 -6.78 47.62
N ARG A 442 6.30 -6.78 46.28
CA ARG A 442 7.40 -7.29 45.44
C ARG A 442 7.81 -8.72 45.79
N LEU A 443 6.86 -9.51 46.31
CA LEU A 443 6.97 -10.93 46.60
C LEU A 443 6.31 -11.75 45.50
N ALA A 444 6.70 -13.01 45.32
CA ALA A 444 6.12 -13.86 44.29
C ALA A 444 4.63 -14.11 44.56
N LEU A 445 3.76 -13.88 43.57
CA LEU A 445 2.37 -14.33 43.59
C LEU A 445 2.33 -15.72 42.97
N LEU A 446 1.90 -16.71 43.76
CA LEU A 446 1.72 -18.06 43.27
C LEU A 446 0.34 -18.17 42.61
N PRO A 447 0.26 -18.45 41.30
CA PRO A 447 -1.03 -18.59 40.66
C PRO A 447 -1.81 -19.79 41.21
N PRO A 448 -3.13 -19.67 41.51
CA PRO A 448 -3.90 -20.75 42.14
C PRO A 448 -3.86 -22.09 41.39
N HIS A 449 -3.86 -22.06 40.06
CA HIS A 449 -3.79 -23.29 39.26
C HIS A 449 -2.40 -23.97 39.33
N LEU A 450 -1.32 -23.19 39.53
CA LEU A 450 0.01 -23.74 39.74
C LEU A 450 0.09 -24.37 41.14
N ASP A 451 -0.48 -23.70 42.14
CA ASP A 451 -0.56 -24.19 43.52
C ASP A 451 -1.29 -25.55 43.58
N ALA A 452 -2.53 -25.60 43.08
CA ALA A 452 -3.35 -26.81 43.04
C ALA A 452 -2.66 -27.96 42.28
N TYR A 453 -1.95 -27.65 41.18
CA TYR A 453 -1.21 -28.66 40.42
C TYR A 453 0.00 -29.21 41.20
N LEU A 454 0.79 -28.34 41.84
CA LEU A 454 1.98 -28.73 42.58
C LEU A 454 1.67 -29.53 43.85
N TYR A 455 0.53 -29.28 44.49
CA TYR A 455 0.06 -30.02 45.66
C TYR A 455 -0.82 -31.24 45.33
N GLY A 456 -0.94 -31.60 44.04
CA GLY A 456 -1.67 -32.79 43.59
C GLY A 456 -3.19 -32.68 43.72
N GLU A 457 -3.72 -31.48 43.96
CA GLU A 457 -5.16 -31.19 44.01
C GLU A 457 -5.77 -31.20 42.60
N SER A 458 -4.98 -30.80 41.60
CA SER A 458 -5.36 -30.88 40.19
C SER A 458 -4.38 -31.75 39.38
N PRO A 459 -4.87 -32.72 38.59
CA PRO A 459 -4.02 -33.53 37.72
C PRO A 459 -3.53 -32.78 36.46
N GLN A 460 -4.11 -31.61 36.16
CA GLN A 460 -3.75 -30.79 35.01
C GLN A 460 -3.36 -29.38 35.47
N LEU A 461 -2.24 -28.84 34.96
CA LEU A 461 -1.86 -27.45 35.22
C LEU A 461 -2.90 -26.46 34.68
N TRP A 462 -3.59 -26.86 33.62
CA TRP A 462 -4.67 -26.14 32.98
C TRP A 462 -5.80 -27.09 32.71
N VAL A 463 -7.01 -26.79 33.19
CA VAL A 463 -8.20 -27.45 32.66
C VAL A 463 -8.34 -26.99 31.21
N SER A 464 -8.24 -27.91 30.25
CA SER A 464 -8.44 -27.53 28.85
C SER A 464 -9.82 -26.91 28.69
N LYS A 465 -9.94 -25.76 28.00
CA LYS A 465 -11.24 -25.12 27.75
C LYS A 465 -12.25 -26.07 27.09
N LYS A 466 -11.78 -27.05 26.32
CA LYS A 466 -12.63 -28.13 25.79
C LYS A 466 -13.24 -28.97 26.91
N GLN A 467 -12.46 -29.34 27.91
CA GLN A 467 -12.94 -30.07 29.07
C GLN A 467 -13.83 -29.21 29.95
N GLN A 468 -13.49 -27.93 30.15
CA GLN A 468 -14.37 -26.96 30.82
C GLN A 468 -15.71 -26.78 30.09
N LEU A 469 -15.70 -26.66 28.76
CA LEU A 469 -16.91 -26.57 27.94
C LEU A 469 -17.67 -27.89 27.90
N GLU A 470 -17.00 -29.05 27.94
CA GLU A 470 -17.65 -30.36 28.04
C GLU A 470 -18.29 -30.55 29.41
N ASP A 471 -17.66 -30.07 30.49
CA ASP A 471 -18.19 -30.09 31.85
C ASP A 471 -19.34 -29.08 32.02
N GLU A 472 -19.23 -27.88 31.43
CA GLU A 472 -20.30 -26.88 31.37
C GLU A 472 -21.45 -27.35 30.48
N GLN A 473 -21.16 -28.01 29.35
CA GLN A 473 -22.18 -28.63 28.51
C GLN A 473 -22.83 -29.81 29.22
N GLN A 474 -22.09 -30.65 29.95
CA GLN A 474 -22.69 -31.71 30.77
C GLN A 474 -23.55 -31.12 31.89
N GLN A 475 -23.13 -30.03 32.55
CA GLN A 475 -23.96 -29.32 33.52
C GLN A 475 -25.21 -28.70 32.87
N GLN A 476 -25.08 -28.06 31.71
CA GLN A 476 -26.22 -27.49 30.97
C GLN A 476 -27.15 -28.57 30.42
N GLN A 477 -26.61 -29.72 30.02
CA GLN A 477 -27.37 -30.85 29.49
C GLN A 477 -28.13 -31.55 30.62
N LEU A 478 -27.55 -31.64 31.82
CA LEU A 478 -28.26 -32.05 33.03
C LEU A 478 -29.36 -31.05 33.46
N LEU A 479 -29.21 -29.76 33.13
CA LEU A 479 -30.23 -28.73 33.40
C LEU A 479 -31.32 -28.64 32.31
N MET A 480 -31.03 -29.05 31.07
CA MET A 480 -31.96 -29.00 29.93
C MET A 480 -32.85 -30.25 29.81
N ASP A 481 -32.45 -31.38 30.39
CA ASP A 481 -33.24 -32.63 30.38
C ASP A 481 -34.49 -32.58 31.28
N GLU A 482 -34.66 -31.49 32.06
CA GLU A 482 -35.87 -31.26 32.86
C GLU A 482 -36.95 -30.44 32.13
N SER A 483 -36.69 -29.94 30.91
CA SER A 483 -37.67 -29.11 30.22
C SER A 483 -37.56 -29.15 28.69
N SER A 484 -38.09 -30.18 28.02
CA SER A 484 -38.57 -29.97 26.64
C SER A 484 -39.68 -30.95 26.20
N SER A 485 -40.83 -30.35 25.87
CA SER A 485 -41.89 -30.92 25.04
C SER A 485 -41.76 -30.33 23.62
N PRO A 486 -41.87 -31.10 22.53
CA PRO A 486 -41.52 -30.60 21.20
C PRO A 486 -42.69 -29.91 20.50
N ARG A 487 -42.48 -28.67 20.04
CA ARG A 487 -43.29 -28.03 18.99
C ARG A 487 -42.47 -27.82 17.73
N ARG A 488 -42.93 -28.42 16.63
CA ARG A 488 -42.47 -28.18 15.25
C ARG A 488 -42.99 -26.85 14.74
N SER A 489 -42.17 -26.10 14.01
CA SER A 489 -42.67 -25.14 13.02
C SER A 489 -41.71 -25.04 11.83
N LEU A 490 -42.29 -25.22 10.65
CA LEU A 490 -41.74 -25.02 9.30
C LEU A 490 -42.16 -23.64 8.83
N VAL A 491 -41.26 -22.86 8.21
CA VAL A 491 -41.67 -21.77 7.29
C VAL A 491 -40.76 -21.70 6.07
N VAL A 492 -41.44 -21.59 4.92
CA VAL A 492 -40.98 -21.57 3.53
C VAL A 492 -40.95 -20.13 3.01
N GLY A 493 -39.87 -19.80 2.28
CA GLY A 493 -39.81 -19.06 1.00
C GLY A 493 -40.36 -17.64 0.87
N MET A 494 -39.57 -16.74 0.26
CA MET A 494 -40.03 -15.71 -0.69
C MET A 494 -38.87 -15.28 -1.63
N SER A 495 -39.12 -15.31 -2.94
CA SER A 495 -38.29 -14.65 -3.98
C SER A 495 -39.07 -13.46 -4.55
N PRO A 496 -38.45 -12.30 -4.83
CA PRO A 496 -39.12 -11.22 -5.53
C PRO A 496 -38.80 -11.20 -7.03
N LEU A 497 -39.87 -11.08 -7.81
CA LEU A 497 -39.91 -10.66 -9.22
C LEU A 497 -39.42 -9.21 -9.33
N VAL A 498 -38.53 -8.92 -10.28
CA VAL A 498 -38.33 -7.56 -10.81
C VAL A 498 -38.32 -7.64 -12.33
N ALA A 499 -39.26 -6.92 -12.93
CA ALA A 499 -39.36 -6.67 -14.36
C ALA A 499 -39.12 -5.17 -14.61
N THR A 500 -38.41 -4.90 -15.71
CA THR A 500 -38.75 -4.00 -16.82
C THR A 500 -37.65 -3.04 -17.26
N ALA A 501 -37.52 -2.96 -18.60
CA ALA A 501 -37.04 -1.88 -19.44
C ALA A 501 -35.52 -1.70 -19.61
N ASP A 502 -35.00 -2.09 -20.78
CA ASP A 502 -34.58 -1.13 -21.81
C ASP A 502 -34.24 -1.85 -23.13
N ASP A 503 -35.06 -1.57 -24.15
CA ASP A 503 -34.91 -2.04 -25.53
C ASP A 503 -33.92 -1.14 -26.28
N LEU A 504 -32.72 -1.67 -26.55
CA LEU A 504 -31.85 -1.23 -27.65
C LEU A 504 -31.63 -2.43 -28.59
N PRO A 505 -31.56 -2.21 -29.91
CA PRO A 505 -31.74 -3.27 -30.88
C PRO A 505 -30.55 -4.25 -30.86
N ALA A 506 -30.81 -5.45 -30.34
CA ALA A 506 -29.90 -6.61 -30.33
C ALA A 506 -29.55 -7.17 -31.72
N ALA A 507 -29.81 -6.43 -32.80
CA ALA A 507 -29.72 -6.91 -34.17
C ALA A 507 -28.30 -6.85 -34.78
N GLU A 508 -27.36 -6.11 -34.18
CA GLU A 508 -26.01 -5.96 -34.77
C GLU A 508 -25.00 -7.04 -34.38
N LEU A 509 -25.28 -7.88 -33.38
CA LEU A 509 -24.33 -8.90 -32.90
C LEU A 509 -24.63 -10.32 -33.41
N GLY A 510 -25.67 -10.51 -34.23
CA GLY A 510 -26.03 -11.82 -34.78
C GLY A 510 -26.42 -12.90 -33.75
N LEU A 511 -26.49 -12.55 -32.46
CA LEU A 511 -26.91 -13.43 -31.39
C LEU A 511 -28.44 -13.40 -31.30
N SER A 512 -29.04 -14.59 -31.31
CA SER A 512 -30.47 -14.72 -31.08
C SER A 512 -30.84 -14.18 -29.68
N PRO A 513 -32.07 -13.66 -29.49
CA PRO A 513 -32.53 -13.22 -28.17
C PRO A 513 -32.38 -14.29 -27.07
N ALA A 514 -32.44 -15.58 -27.45
CA ALA A 514 -32.21 -16.70 -26.56
C ALA A 514 -30.74 -16.80 -26.11
N GLU A 515 -29.78 -16.59 -27.02
CA GLU A 515 -28.35 -16.58 -26.71
C GLU A 515 -27.97 -15.36 -25.86
N LEU A 516 -28.55 -14.19 -26.15
CA LEU A 516 -28.37 -13.00 -25.32
C LEU A 516 -28.85 -13.24 -23.88
N ALA A 517 -30.04 -13.83 -23.72
CA ALA A 517 -30.57 -14.19 -22.41
C ALA A 517 -29.69 -15.24 -21.70
N LEU A 518 -29.13 -16.20 -22.44
CA LEU A 518 -28.21 -17.20 -21.90
C LEU A 518 -26.90 -16.56 -21.44
N GLN A 519 -26.34 -15.62 -22.21
CA GLN A 519 -25.14 -14.88 -21.88
C GLN A 519 -25.34 -13.99 -20.64
N GLN A 520 -26.49 -13.31 -20.53
CA GLN A 520 -26.85 -12.53 -19.34
C GLN A 520 -26.95 -13.40 -18.09
N ARG A 521 -27.55 -14.60 -18.18
CA ARG A 521 -27.61 -15.55 -17.07
C ARG A 521 -26.22 -16.08 -16.67
N ALA A 522 -25.36 -16.36 -17.65
CA ALA A 522 -23.99 -16.79 -17.40
C ALA A 522 -23.18 -15.70 -16.67
N MET A 523 -23.34 -14.44 -17.08
CA MET A 523 -22.68 -13.28 -16.46
C MET A 523 -23.13 -13.09 -15.01
N MET A 524 -24.44 -13.13 -14.73
CA MET A 524 -24.96 -13.06 -13.35
C MET A 524 -24.48 -14.22 -12.48
N THR A 525 -24.31 -15.41 -13.05
CA THR A 525 -23.80 -16.57 -12.31
C THR A 525 -22.34 -16.39 -11.90
N LEU A 526 -21.49 -15.88 -12.80
CA LEU A 526 -20.09 -15.59 -12.50
C LEU A 526 -19.93 -14.47 -11.47
N GLU A 527 -20.78 -13.43 -11.54
CA GLU A 527 -20.77 -12.35 -10.56
C GLU A 527 -21.17 -12.84 -9.16
N ARG A 528 -22.24 -13.64 -9.07
CA ARG A 528 -22.64 -14.30 -7.82
C ARG A 528 -21.55 -15.22 -7.26
N GLN A 529 -20.81 -15.96 -8.10
CA GLN A 529 -19.67 -16.77 -7.64
C GLN A 529 -18.52 -15.91 -7.09
N ARG A 530 -18.21 -14.77 -7.74
CA ARG A 530 -17.16 -13.85 -7.25
C ARG A 530 -17.56 -13.18 -5.93
N ASP A 531 -18.84 -12.91 -5.74
CA ASP A 531 -19.33 -12.33 -4.49
C ASP A 531 -19.34 -13.36 -3.37
N GLN A 532 -19.77 -14.59 -3.63
CA GLN A 532 -19.63 -15.70 -2.68
C GLN A 532 -18.16 -15.97 -2.30
N GLN A 533 -17.22 -15.89 -3.25
CA GLN A 533 -15.78 -16.00 -2.95
C GLN A 533 -15.27 -14.84 -2.09
N ARG A 534 -15.74 -13.61 -2.32
CA ARG A 534 -15.39 -12.44 -1.51
C ARG A 534 -15.98 -12.53 -0.10
N GLU A 535 -17.23 -12.95 0.03
CA GLU A 535 -17.89 -13.19 1.32
C GLU A 535 -17.23 -14.32 2.10
N ALA A 536 -16.90 -15.44 1.44
CA ALA A 536 -16.17 -16.54 2.07
C ALA A 536 -14.76 -16.13 2.54
N ALA A 537 -14.04 -15.33 1.74
CA ALA A 537 -12.74 -14.80 2.13
C ALA A 537 -12.85 -13.82 3.31
N ALA A 538 -13.85 -12.92 3.29
CA ALA A 538 -14.10 -11.97 4.37
C ALA A 538 -14.53 -12.67 5.67
N MET A 539 -15.37 -13.70 5.58
CA MET A 539 -15.75 -14.54 6.73
C MET A 539 -14.54 -15.27 7.32
N MET A 540 -13.69 -15.86 6.47
CA MET A 540 -12.45 -16.51 6.92
C MET A 540 -11.53 -15.52 7.65
N GLU A 541 -11.35 -14.31 7.13
CA GLU A 541 -10.51 -13.28 7.76
C GLU A 541 -11.11 -12.79 9.09
N GLN A 542 -12.42 -12.58 9.15
CA GLN A 542 -13.13 -12.20 10.37
C GLN A 542 -13.07 -13.29 11.45
N GLU A 543 -13.15 -14.56 11.06
CA GLU A 543 -13.04 -15.71 11.98
C GLU A 543 -11.62 -15.86 12.54
N HIS A 544 -10.59 -15.63 11.71
CA HIS A 544 -9.19 -15.59 12.17
C HIS A 544 -8.94 -14.42 13.14
N GLY A 545 -9.49 -13.24 12.85
CA GLY A 545 -9.42 -12.08 13.75
C GLY A 545 -10.14 -12.29 15.08
N ARG A 546 -11.35 -12.88 15.06
CA ARG A 546 -12.10 -13.19 16.29
C ARG A 546 -11.39 -14.24 17.15
N ARG A 547 -10.87 -15.32 16.56
CA ARG A 547 -10.10 -16.34 17.30
C ARG A 547 -8.81 -15.78 17.90
N ALA A 548 -8.12 -14.87 17.20
CA ALA A 548 -6.95 -14.19 17.73
C ALA A 548 -7.31 -13.26 18.91
N SER A 549 -8.38 -12.47 18.80
CA SER A 549 -8.81 -11.52 19.85
C SER A 549 -9.27 -12.20 21.13
N LEU A 550 -9.91 -13.37 21.04
CA LEU A 550 -10.43 -14.09 22.22
C LEU A 550 -9.31 -14.81 22.99
N GLY A 551 -8.27 -15.26 22.28
CA GLY A 551 -7.03 -15.74 22.89
C GLY A 551 -6.27 -14.62 23.59
N GLU A 552 -6.13 -13.45 22.94
CA GLU A 552 -5.48 -12.27 23.54
C GLU A 552 -6.26 -11.68 24.73
N GLN A 553 -7.60 -11.72 24.70
CA GLN A 553 -8.43 -11.26 25.81
C GLN A 553 -8.33 -12.21 27.01
N LEU A 554 -8.33 -13.53 26.76
CA LEU A 554 -8.02 -14.50 27.80
C LEU A 554 -6.59 -14.30 28.31
N ASP A 555 -5.59 -14.11 27.45
CA ASP A 555 -4.20 -13.85 27.86
C ASP A 555 -4.03 -12.54 28.66
N ARG A 556 -4.88 -11.53 28.40
CA ARG A 556 -5.00 -10.29 29.19
C ARG A 556 -5.68 -10.49 30.55
N GLU A 557 -6.63 -11.41 30.65
CA GLU A 557 -7.26 -11.79 31.93
C GLU A 557 -6.39 -12.84 32.68
N ASN A 558 -5.47 -13.48 31.96
CA ASN A 558 -4.56 -14.56 32.38
C ASN A 558 -3.11 -14.08 32.61
N TYR A 559 -2.85 -12.84 33.04
CA TYR A 559 -1.48 -12.45 33.45
C TYR A 559 -0.93 -13.33 34.60
N CYS A 560 -1.81 -14.01 35.33
CA CYS A 560 -1.45 -14.99 36.34
C CYS A 560 -1.12 -16.37 35.75
N CYS A 561 -1.33 -16.62 34.46
CA CYS A 561 -1.12 -17.93 33.89
C CYS A 561 0.36 -18.25 33.62
N VAL A 562 0.85 -19.41 34.09
CA VAL A 562 2.26 -19.80 33.99
C VAL A 562 2.48 -21.18 33.37
N GLU A 563 3.43 -21.29 32.44
CA GLU A 563 3.98 -22.58 32.01
C GLU A 563 5.18 -22.95 32.90
N ILE A 564 5.36 -24.26 33.15
CA ILE A 564 6.51 -24.78 33.90
C ILE A 564 7.64 -25.12 32.93
N LEU A 565 8.84 -24.63 33.19
CA LEU A 565 10.07 -25.01 32.50
C LEU A 565 10.92 -25.90 33.40
N ALA A 566 11.49 -26.95 32.80
CA ALA A 566 12.58 -27.69 33.43
C ALA A 566 13.87 -26.86 33.43
N HIS A 567 14.82 -27.21 34.30
CA HIS A 567 16.08 -26.47 34.42
C HIS A 567 16.89 -26.46 33.11
N ASP A 568 16.96 -27.57 32.39
CA ASP A 568 17.64 -27.68 31.09
C ASP A 568 16.99 -26.78 30.02
N GLU A 569 15.66 -26.67 30.04
CA GLU A 569 14.91 -25.79 29.13
C GLU A 569 15.18 -24.31 29.39
N LEU A 570 15.23 -23.91 30.66
CA LEU A 570 15.60 -22.54 31.00
C LEU A 570 17.05 -22.26 30.59
N GLU A 571 17.99 -23.15 30.89
CA GLU A 571 19.40 -22.97 30.53
C GLU A 571 19.58 -22.84 29.01
N ALA A 572 18.81 -23.62 28.23
CA ALA A 572 18.80 -23.52 26.77
C ALA A 572 18.23 -22.17 26.29
N LEU A 573 17.20 -21.65 26.95
CA LEU A 573 16.64 -20.33 26.66
C LEU A 573 17.61 -19.21 27.03
N GLU A 574 18.31 -19.30 28.16
CA GLU A 574 19.30 -18.28 28.58
C GLU A 574 20.45 -18.10 27.59
N LYS A 575 20.83 -19.17 26.88
CA LYS A 575 21.84 -19.10 25.82
C LYS A 575 21.43 -18.17 24.67
N LEU A 576 20.13 -17.90 24.50
CA LEU A 576 19.62 -16.94 23.51
C LEU A 576 19.73 -15.49 23.96
N TRP A 577 19.86 -15.23 25.27
CA TRP A 577 19.94 -13.89 25.85
C TRP A 577 21.11 -13.77 26.84
N PRO A 578 22.36 -13.80 26.36
CA PRO A 578 23.51 -13.65 27.25
C PRO A 578 23.46 -12.28 27.95
N ARG A 579 23.61 -12.29 29.28
CA ARG A 579 23.82 -11.11 30.16
C ARG A 579 22.58 -10.33 30.61
N GLN A 580 21.37 -10.87 30.53
CA GLN A 580 20.19 -10.24 31.13
C GLN A 580 19.76 -10.97 32.41
N SER A 581 19.98 -10.36 33.57
CA SER A 581 19.43 -10.86 34.84
C SER A 581 17.96 -10.47 34.92
N VAL A 582 17.08 -11.45 34.80
CA VAL A 582 15.64 -11.23 34.89
C VAL A 582 15.10 -11.97 36.11
N PHE A 583 14.06 -11.43 36.76
CA PHE A 583 13.42 -12.13 37.88
C PHE A 583 12.77 -13.42 37.38
N ARG A 584 12.94 -14.50 38.16
CA ARG A 584 12.39 -15.83 37.85
C ARG A 584 11.84 -16.46 39.11
N MET A 585 10.61 -16.93 39.03
CA MET A 585 10.03 -17.78 40.07
C MET A 585 10.53 -19.20 39.86
N SER A 586 11.35 -19.70 40.78
CA SER A 586 11.84 -21.09 40.77
C SER A 586 11.38 -21.87 41.99
N PHE A 587 11.20 -23.17 41.80
CA PHE A 587 10.83 -24.09 42.86
C PHE A 587 11.51 -25.44 42.65
N GLU A 588 11.83 -26.11 43.74
CA GLU A 588 12.44 -27.42 43.77
C GLU A 588 11.43 -28.44 44.26
N VAL A 589 11.24 -29.51 43.49
CA VAL A 589 10.47 -30.68 43.89
C VAL A 589 11.42 -31.64 44.57
N LEU A 590 11.21 -31.89 45.85
CA LEU A 590 12.03 -32.77 46.67
C LEU A 590 11.69 -34.24 46.41
N ARG A 591 12.57 -35.16 46.84
CA ARG A 591 12.39 -36.60 46.65
C ARG A 591 11.13 -37.17 47.31
N ASN A 592 10.64 -36.53 48.36
CA ASN A 592 9.40 -36.88 49.05
C ASN A 592 8.14 -36.32 48.37
N GLY A 593 8.28 -35.56 47.27
CA GLY A 593 7.17 -34.90 46.58
C GLY A 593 6.78 -33.55 47.15
N ASP A 594 7.45 -33.06 48.20
CA ASP A 594 7.24 -31.70 48.70
C ASP A 594 7.86 -30.67 47.74
N VAL A 595 7.24 -29.48 47.68
CA VAL A 595 7.71 -28.38 46.83
C VAL A 595 8.29 -27.25 47.68
N SER A 596 9.49 -26.80 47.33
CA SER A 596 10.21 -25.71 47.99
C SER A 596 10.46 -24.55 47.02
N PHE A 597 9.83 -23.39 47.27
CA PHE A 597 10.03 -22.19 46.45
C PHE A 597 11.31 -21.44 46.85
N SER A 598 12.03 -20.90 45.86
CA SER A 598 13.26 -20.10 46.09
C SER A 598 12.97 -18.71 46.66
N THR A 599 11.77 -18.19 46.43
CA THR A 599 11.28 -16.91 46.94
C THR A 599 10.00 -17.15 47.73
N GLN A 600 9.78 -16.36 48.79
CA GLN A 600 8.58 -16.51 49.61
C GLN A 600 7.35 -16.00 48.84
N PRO A 601 6.28 -16.80 48.76
CA PRO A 601 5.04 -16.34 48.15
C PRO A 601 4.40 -15.23 49.00
N CYS A 602 3.72 -14.30 48.35
CA CYS A 602 3.07 -13.15 48.95
C CYS A 602 1.78 -13.55 49.67
N ARG A 603 1.88 -13.89 50.96
CA ARG A 603 0.73 -14.37 51.76
C ARG A 603 -0.42 -13.37 51.90
N GLU A 604 -0.13 -12.07 51.89
CA GLU A 604 -1.14 -11.02 52.05
C GLU A 604 -2.01 -10.82 50.79
N CYS A 605 -1.56 -11.35 49.66
CA CYS A 605 -2.23 -11.24 48.37
C CYS A 605 -2.45 -12.62 47.72
N ASP A 606 -2.24 -13.69 48.50
CA ASP A 606 -2.40 -15.05 48.03
C ASP A 606 -3.89 -15.41 47.99
N ALA A 607 -4.42 -15.58 46.79
CA ALA A 607 -5.82 -15.92 46.58
C ALA A 607 -6.13 -17.38 46.94
N SER A 608 -5.14 -18.26 47.12
CA SER A 608 -5.38 -19.68 47.39
C SER A 608 -5.83 -19.97 48.83
N GLY A 609 -5.65 -19.03 49.76
CA GLY A 609 -6.02 -19.22 51.17
C GLY A 609 -5.20 -20.28 51.91
N HIS A 610 -4.17 -20.87 51.29
CA HIS A 610 -3.31 -21.92 51.87
C HIS A 610 -2.14 -21.40 52.71
N ALA A 611 -2.22 -20.16 53.20
CA ALA A 611 -1.15 -19.45 53.92
C ALA A 611 -0.55 -20.17 55.16
N ASN A 612 -1.11 -21.31 55.58
CA ASN A 612 -0.71 -22.06 56.76
C ASN A 612 0.15 -23.32 56.51
N PHE A 613 0.32 -23.80 55.26
CA PHE A 613 0.93 -25.13 55.02
C PHE A 613 2.39 -25.16 54.54
N CYS A 614 2.96 -24.04 54.08
CA CYS A 614 4.39 -23.99 53.75
C CYS A 614 5.26 -24.01 55.02
N LYS A 615 5.69 -25.21 55.44
CA LYS A 615 6.71 -25.40 56.47
C LYS A 615 8.06 -24.87 55.96
N ILE A 616 8.35 -23.62 56.28
CA ILE A 616 9.65 -23.00 56.00
C ILE A 616 10.71 -23.78 56.78
N ALA A 617 11.71 -24.33 56.09
CA ALA A 617 12.92 -24.84 56.75
C ALA A 617 13.51 -23.70 57.60
N LYS A 618 13.57 -23.90 58.93
CA LYS A 618 13.94 -22.85 59.91
C LYS A 618 15.31 -22.18 59.64
N THR A 619 16.12 -22.76 58.76
CA THR A 619 17.42 -22.26 58.32
C THR A 619 17.36 -21.16 57.24
N SER A 620 16.27 -21.05 56.47
CA SER A 620 16.25 -20.13 55.30
C SER A 620 16.01 -18.67 55.66
N LYS A 621 15.27 -18.37 56.76
CA LYS A 621 14.93 -17.00 57.15
C LYS A 621 16.16 -16.19 57.61
N ALA A 622 17.14 -16.86 58.24
CA ALA A 622 18.41 -16.26 58.60
C ALA A 622 19.34 -16.08 57.38
N GLN A 623 19.38 -17.06 56.48
CA GLN A 623 20.15 -16.99 55.24
C GLN A 623 19.62 -15.93 54.26
N LEU A 624 18.30 -15.76 54.13
CA LEU A 624 17.68 -14.69 53.32
C LEU A 624 17.98 -13.30 53.89
N ARG A 625 17.93 -13.13 55.22
CA ARG A 625 18.35 -11.87 55.87
C ARG A 625 19.83 -11.58 55.65
N ALA A 626 20.70 -12.60 55.76
CA ALA A 626 22.12 -12.46 55.50
C ALA A 626 22.42 -12.12 54.03
N ALA A 627 21.79 -12.81 53.07
CA ALA A 627 21.95 -12.55 51.64
C ALA A 627 21.45 -11.16 51.23
N HIS A 628 20.32 -10.71 51.79
CA HIS A 628 19.81 -9.36 51.57
C HIS A 628 20.76 -8.29 52.13
N GLN A 629 21.30 -8.49 53.35
CA GLN A 629 22.27 -7.56 53.94
C GLN A 629 23.58 -7.47 53.14
N VAL A 630 24.07 -8.58 52.59
CA VAL A 630 25.26 -8.60 51.71
C VAL A 630 25.00 -7.85 50.40
N LYS A 631 23.80 -8.01 49.80
CA LYS A 631 23.43 -7.35 48.54
C LYS A 631 23.22 -5.84 48.70
N VAL A 632 22.61 -5.41 49.80
CA VAL A 632 22.45 -3.98 50.14
C VAL A 632 23.80 -3.31 50.40
N ARG A 633 24.75 -3.99 51.06
CA ARG A 633 26.13 -3.49 51.22
C ARG A 633 26.89 -3.39 49.88
N GLY A 634 26.67 -4.31 48.96
CA GLY A 634 27.28 -4.28 47.63
C GLY A 634 26.80 -3.13 46.74
N TYR A 635 25.54 -2.71 46.89
CA TYR A 635 24.97 -1.58 46.13
C TYR A 635 25.43 -0.21 46.64
N ASN A 636 25.54 -0.04 47.97
CA ASN A 636 26.04 1.21 48.55
C ASN A 636 27.54 1.43 48.27
N ASN A 637 28.36 0.38 48.23
CA ASN A 637 29.78 0.56 47.91
C ASN A 637 30.05 0.87 46.42
N LYS A 638 29.14 0.51 45.50
CA LYS A 638 29.29 0.82 44.07
C LYS A 638 28.87 2.24 43.69
N THR A 639 28.03 2.88 44.48
CA THR A 639 27.57 4.26 44.24
C THR A 639 28.56 5.31 44.77
N CYS A 640 29.54 4.94 45.58
CA CYS A 640 30.54 5.86 46.14
C CYS A 640 31.78 6.07 45.26
N ASN A 641 32.06 5.19 44.28
CA ASN A 641 33.35 5.18 43.56
C ASN A 641 33.31 5.73 42.12
N ASN A 642 32.18 6.28 41.65
CA ASN A 642 32.05 6.74 40.26
C ASN A 642 32.00 8.27 40.09
N SER A 643 32.42 9.05 41.09
CA SER A 643 32.46 10.52 40.99
C SER A 643 33.88 11.05 41.25
N VAL A 644 34.86 10.71 40.39
CA VAL A 644 36.02 11.55 40.01
C VAL A 644 36.66 10.89 38.79
N ASN A 645 36.40 11.41 37.58
CA ASN A 645 37.34 11.51 36.44
C ASN A 645 36.59 11.95 35.17
N GLY A 646 36.34 13.26 35.08
CA GLY A 646 35.97 13.92 33.83
C GLY A 646 37.19 14.17 32.97
N GLY A 647 37.51 13.23 32.07
CA GLY A 647 38.53 13.39 31.04
C GLY A 647 37.86 13.63 29.68
N ALA A 648 37.99 14.85 29.16
CA ALA A 648 37.55 15.23 27.83
C ALA A 648 38.28 14.41 26.74
N LYS A 649 37.54 13.97 25.72
CA LYS A 649 38.12 13.51 24.44
C LYS A 649 37.53 14.31 23.27
N PRO A 650 38.34 14.59 22.24
CA PRO A 650 38.03 15.54 21.18
C PRO A 650 37.17 14.94 20.07
N GLY A 651 36.49 15.85 19.35
CA GLY A 651 35.56 15.55 18.27
C GLY A 651 36.21 14.91 17.04
N VAL A 652 35.45 14.01 16.44
CA VAL A 652 35.71 13.44 15.12
C VAL A 652 35.06 14.36 14.09
N GLN A 653 35.88 14.97 13.23
CA GLN A 653 35.43 15.65 12.01
C GLN A 653 35.02 14.59 10.98
N LEU A 654 33.82 14.75 10.44
CA LEU A 654 33.39 14.13 9.18
C LEU A 654 33.68 15.15 8.07
N GLU A 655 34.60 14.80 7.17
CA GLU A 655 34.79 15.52 5.92
C GLU A 655 33.69 15.15 4.92
N TYR A 656 33.29 16.17 4.14
CA TYR A 656 32.31 16.16 3.06
C TYR A 656 32.88 15.58 1.77
#